data_AF-W7IVR2-F1
#
_entry.id   AF-W7IVR2-F1
#
_cell.length_a   1.000
_cell.length_b   1.000
_cell.length_c   1.000
_cell.angle_alpha   90.00
_cell.angle_beta   90.00
_cell.angle_gamma   90.00
#
_symmetry.space_group_name_H-M   'P 1'
#
loop_
_entity.id
_entity.type
_entity.pdbx_description
1 polymer ?
#
loop_
_entity_poly.entity_id
_entity_poly.type
_entity_poly.pdbx_seq_one_letter_code
_entity_poly.pdbx_strand_id
1 'polypeptide(L)'
;MTPCADCAKAVDPTTGHCLRCGRRPPAPAPPAPRPDADPLALPTFPFPDPTSRIRPDLRATDTTHHCRTCRERLPRREAGFCTRCGTRFSFRPTLTRHAVVDDRYHVLGPFAHGGLGWLYLAEDRHLDDNIVVLKGLIDPAHRELAETERRMLTTVEHQNIVRIHNFVAHRDPATGEQHDYIVMDYVPGLTLADIGAGGLPDEPLRAEHVATFGLRVLAALDYLHGRGLVYCDLKPENVILRPGGGGPGDSRIKVIDLGGVRRIGDRDDVHTDGYRVPEEEIEEHGATVASDIHTVGRTLQWLLRACAEHDADRVRVGTDAFELLAARAAHPDRDRRFASARELAEQLRKVRGQVAALRDGKPRVTRSTRFSPAAGLLDAGLGALPGLDRWTRPRPDRATREPLDPGLPAPAAAVPLLPVPVTDPTILDADPRKLLAALNAPTATAEEGFARCRALLAVGEDEGAEAELDEVAALPAAPSWQAAWHRGLLGLARGERKPAHDRFTEVHAELPGEAAPKLALAYCAELAGDLDRARGLYTAVALVEGTSGSAAFGLARVCLRHGERADRAGAVAALRRVPRLSPHSEAAGTAAVLVLTGHLSCGYPGRADLAAAAELLGRLYLDGGEADGPGRQRLRTVLAEAEYESTGRARAAAAELARCYRDLAGQARDADALGLFLDRAYAVGPRTWLRSRR
;
A
#
# COMPACT_ATOMS: atom_id res chain seq x y z
N MET A 1 -12.56 28.68 -37.91
CA MET A 1 -11.88 29.53 -36.90
C MET A 1 -12.70 29.50 -35.63
N THR A 2 -12.16 28.99 -34.54
CA THR A 2 -12.87 28.87 -33.26
C THR A 2 -13.04 30.27 -32.65
N PRO A 3 -14.28 30.74 -32.41
CA PRO A 3 -14.49 32.03 -31.74
C PRO A 3 -14.09 31.94 -30.26
N CYS A 4 -13.54 33.02 -29.71
CA CYS A 4 -13.20 33.11 -28.29
C CYS A 4 -14.47 32.94 -27.42
N ALA A 5 -14.42 32.06 -26.41
CA ALA A 5 -15.56 31.79 -25.53
C ALA A 5 -16.05 33.01 -24.73
N ASP A 6 -15.15 33.94 -24.39
CA ASP A 6 -15.49 35.11 -23.57
C ASP A 6 -16.06 36.29 -24.38
N CYS A 7 -15.69 36.43 -25.65
CA CYS A 7 -16.05 37.63 -26.44
C CYS A 7 -16.47 37.36 -27.89
N ALA A 8 -16.58 36.09 -28.28
CA ALA A 8 -17.02 35.59 -29.60
C ALA A 8 -16.23 36.11 -30.82
N LYS A 9 -15.04 36.68 -30.62
CA LYS A 9 -14.18 37.19 -31.72
C LYS A 9 -13.11 36.17 -32.15
N ALA A 10 -12.57 36.40 -33.34
CA ALA A 10 -11.57 35.53 -33.97
C ALA A 10 -10.30 35.39 -33.11
N VAL A 11 -9.75 34.18 -33.12
CA VAL A 11 -8.50 33.80 -32.46
C VAL A 11 -7.42 33.74 -33.52
N ASP A 12 -6.25 34.31 -33.23
CA ASP A 12 -5.07 34.23 -34.09
C ASP A 12 -4.66 32.76 -34.24
N PRO A 13 -4.63 32.22 -35.47
CA PRO A 13 -4.34 30.80 -35.70
C PRO A 13 -2.89 30.40 -35.38
N THR A 14 -1.98 31.37 -35.31
CA THR A 14 -0.54 31.19 -35.05
C THR A 14 -0.25 31.22 -33.55
N THR A 15 -0.87 32.14 -32.81
CA THR A 15 -0.59 32.34 -31.38
C THR A 15 -1.64 31.72 -30.47
N GLY A 16 -2.82 31.36 -30.98
CA GLY A 16 -3.92 30.81 -30.21
C GLY A 16 -4.58 31.80 -29.24
N HIS A 17 -4.27 33.10 -29.35
CA HIS A 17 -4.84 34.16 -28.50
C HIS A 17 -5.99 34.87 -29.21
N CYS A 18 -7.03 35.25 -28.46
CA CYS A 18 -8.09 36.08 -29.01
C CYS A 18 -7.54 37.45 -29.42
N LEU A 19 -7.81 37.87 -30.66
CA LEU A 19 -7.35 39.15 -31.22
C LEU A 19 -7.90 40.39 -30.51
N ARG A 20 -8.92 40.23 -29.63
CA ARG A 20 -9.55 41.34 -28.92
C ARG A 20 -9.25 41.36 -27.42
N CYS A 21 -9.43 40.24 -26.72
CA CYS A 21 -9.25 40.19 -25.26
C CYS A 21 -7.91 39.60 -24.83
N GLY A 22 -7.08 39.11 -25.75
CA GLY A 22 -5.76 38.56 -25.44
C GLY A 22 -5.78 37.27 -24.63
N ARG A 23 -6.92 36.60 -24.46
CA ARG A 23 -7.03 35.33 -23.73
C ARG A 23 -6.91 34.14 -24.66
N ARG A 24 -6.17 33.11 -24.24
CA ARG A 24 -6.08 31.82 -24.91
C ARG A 24 -7.31 30.97 -24.55
N PRO A 25 -8.04 30.37 -25.50
CA PRO A 25 -9.08 29.40 -25.18
C PRO A 25 -8.46 28.25 -24.37
N PRO A 26 -9.13 27.72 -23.34
CA PRO A 26 -8.65 26.53 -22.65
C PRO A 26 -8.43 25.42 -23.68
N ALA A 27 -7.29 24.73 -23.60
CA ALA A 27 -7.08 23.53 -24.41
C ALA A 27 -8.25 22.58 -24.14
N PRO A 28 -8.83 21.91 -25.17
CA PRO A 28 -9.79 20.87 -24.90
C PRO A 28 -9.11 19.87 -23.98
N ALA A 29 -9.68 19.70 -22.78
CA ALA A 29 -9.21 18.69 -21.86
C ALA A 29 -9.21 17.35 -22.59
N PRO A 30 -8.22 16.46 -22.35
CA PRO A 30 -8.39 15.07 -22.74
C PRO A 30 -9.75 14.61 -22.23
N PRO A 31 -10.47 13.74 -22.98
CA PRO A 31 -11.78 13.28 -22.56
C PRO A 31 -11.69 12.85 -21.09
N ALA A 32 -12.54 13.42 -20.26
CA ALA A 32 -12.56 13.11 -18.85
C ALA A 32 -12.62 11.58 -18.71
N PRO A 33 -11.83 10.96 -17.82
CA PRO A 33 -12.13 9.60 -17.42
C PRO A 33 -13.60 9.57 -16.97
N ARG A 34 -14.29 8.47 -17.24
CA ARG A 34 -15.70 8.27 -16.86
C ARG A 34 -15.93 8.77 -15.42
N PRO A 35 -17.13 9.29 -15.06
CA PRO A 35 -17.43 9.74 -13.70
C PRO A 35 -17.44 8.62 -12.63
N ASP A 36 -16.91 7.43 -12.94
CA ASP A 36 -16.71 6.28 -12.07
C ASP A 36 -15.22 5.90 -12.18
N ALA A 37 -14.43 5.70 -11.13
CA ALA A 37 -14.69 5.60 -9.72
C ALA A 37 -13.39 6.04 -9.00
N ASP A 38 -13.50 6.63 -7.81
CA ASP A 38 -12.40 6.54 -6.86
C ASP A 38 -12.07 5.03 -6.72
N PRO A 39 -10.85 4.55 -7.04
CA PRO A 39 -10.53 3.13 -6.96
C PRO A 39 -10.64 2.57 -5.53
N LEU A 40 -10.82 3.46 -4.54
CA LEU A 40 -11.07 3.12 -3.15
C LEU A 40 -12.56 3.08 -2.77
N ALA A 41 -13.45 3.53 -3.65
CA ALA A 41 -14.89 3.48 -3.45
C ALA A 41 -15.45 2.09 -3.79
N LEU A 42 -16.58 1.75 -3.19
CA LEU A 42 -17.32 0.53 -3.49
C LEU A 42 -18.40 0.83 -4.53
N PRO A 43 -18.66 -0.03 -5.52
CA PRO A 43 -19.69 0.23 -6.53
C PRO A 43 -21.06 0.37 -5.91
N THR A 44 -21.86 1.27 -6.47
CA THR A 44 -23.29 1.38 -6.20
C THR A 44 -24.08 0.52 -7.17
N PHE A 45 -25.03 -0.23 -6.64
CA PHE A 45 -25.93 -1.07 -7.44
C PHE A 45 -27.36 -0.95 -6.89
N PRO A 46 -28.38 -1.06 -7.75
CA PRO A 46 -29.76 -1.15 -7.29
C PRO A 46 -29.95 -2.49 -6.58
N PHE A 47 -30.76 -2.48 -5.51
CA PHE A 47 -31.19 -3.71 -4.86
C PHE A 47 -32.72 -3.79 -4.90
N PRO A 48 -33.30 -4.96 -5.25
CA PRO A 48 -34.75 -5.10 -5.38
C PRO A 48 -35.46 -4.91 -4.03
N ASP A 49 -36.76 -4.63 -4.12
CA ASP A 49 -37.64 -4.48 -2.97
C ASP A 49 -37.54 -5.70 -2.03
N PRO A 50 -37.46 -5.51 -0.69
CA PRO A 50 -37.32 -6.61 0.27
C PRO A 50 -38.37 -7.70 0.09
N THR A 51 -39.62 -7.35 -0.22
CA THR A 51 -40.72 -8.31 -0.33
C THR A 51 -40.57 -9.22 -1.55
N SER A 52 -39.85 -8.78 -2.58
CA SER A 52 -39.55 -9.60 -3.77
C SER A 52 -38.62 -10.78 -3.46
N ARG A 53 -38.01 -10.82 -2.27
CA ARG A 53 -37.14 -11.90 -1.80
C ARG A 53 -37.89 -13.03 -1.12
N ILE A 54 -39.15 -12.82 -0.73
CA ILE A 54 -39.97 -13.84 -0.07
C ILE A 54 -40.09 -15.02 -1.02
N ARG A 55 -39.80 -16.22 -0.50
CA ARG A 55 -39.88 -17.47 -1.24
C ARG A 55 -40.86 -18.41 -0.54
N PRO A 56 -42.16 -18.35 -0.86
CA PRO A 56 -43.18 -19.15 -0.20
C PRO A 56 -42.94 -20.66 -0.34
N ASP A 57 -42.37 -21.08 -1.47
CA ASP A 57 -42.10 -22.48 -1.82
C ASP A 57 -40.68 -22.94 -1.46
N LEU A 58 -39.90 -22.14 -0.72
CA LEU A 58 -38.54 -22.51 -0.34
C LEU A 58 -38.59 -23.81 0.50
N ARG A 59 -37.83 -24.83 0.08
CA ARG A 59 -37.69 -26.09 0.81
C ARG A 59 -36.27 -26.21 1.34
N ALA A 60 -36.14 -26.38 2.65
CA ALA A 60 -34.83 -26.57 3.25
C ALA A 60 -34.10 -27.84 2.77
N THR A 61 -34.84 -28.87 2.33
CA THR A 61 -34.28 -30.14 1.82
C THR A 61 -33.40 -30.00 0.58
N ASP A 62 -33.44 -28.85 -0.09
CA ASP A 62 -32.66 -28.57 -1.30
C ASP A 62 -31.18 -28.30 -0.97
N THR A 63 -30.85 -28.16 0.33
CA THR A 63 -29.49 -27.96 0.83
C THR A 63 -29.01 -29.17 1.64
N THR A 64 -27.68 -29.34 1.71
CA THR A 64 -27.07 -30.43 2.50
C THR A 64 -27.00 -30.02 3.97
N HIS A 65 -27.60 -30.84 4.85
CA HIS A 65 -27.67 -30.56 6.29
C HIS A 65 -26.77 -31.50 7.08
N HIS A 66 -26.27 -31.01 8.21
CA HIS A 66 -25.48 -31.78 9.17
C HIS A 66 -26.16 -31.80 10.53
N CYS A 67 -25.98 -32.89 11.26
CA CYS A 67 -26.54 -33.05 12.60
C CYS A 67 -25.91 -32.03 13.55
N ARG A 68 -26.72 -31.26 14.27
CA ARG A 68 -26.21 -30.26 15.22
C ARG A 68 -25.33 -30.86 16.32
N THR A 69 -25.57 -32.11 16.71
CA THR A 69 -24.90 -32.76 17.85
C THR A 69 -23.64 -33.53 17.42
N CYS A 70 -23.71 -34.28 16.32
CA CYS A 70 -22.61 -35.17 15.91
C CYS A 70 -22.03 -34.85 14.53
N ARG A 71 -22.48 -33.76 13.89
CA ARG A 71 -22.12 -33.29 12.54
C ARG A 71 -22.27 -34.30 11.40
N GLU A 72 -22.90 -35.45 11.64
CA GLU A 72 -23.24 -36.43 10.62
C GLU A 72 -24.17 -35.82 9.56
N ARG A 73 -23.94 -36.12 8.28
CA ARG A 73 -24.81 -35.65 7.19
C ARG A 73 -26.23 -36.19 7.37
N LEU A 74 -27.20 -35.30 7.47
CA LEU A 74 -28.61 -35.64 7.66
C LEU A 74 -29.27 -36.07 6.34
N PRO A 75 -30.27 -36.97 6.39
CA PRO A 75 -31.01 -37.38 5.20
C PRO A 75 -31.85 -36.22 4.64
N ARG A 76 -32.02 -36.18 3.31
CA ARG A 76 -32.85 -35.18 2.60
C ARG A 76 -34.35 -35.41 2.84
N ARG A 77 -34.81 -35.08 4.05
CA ARG A 77 -36.21 -35.14 4.48
C ARG A 77 -36.52 -33.92 5.32
N GLU A 78 -37.77 -33.46 5.35
CA GLU A 78 -38.16 -32.24 6.07
C GLU A 78 -38.04 -32.34 7.59
N ALA A 79 -38.15 -33.54 8.16
CA ALA A 79 -37.97 -33.79 9.58
C ALA A 79 -37.61 -35.25 9.83
N GLY A 80 -37.00 -35.54 10.98
CA GLY A 80 -36.64 -36.89 11.38
C GLY A 80 -35.67 -36.91 12.55
N PHE A 81 -34.92 -38.00 12.66
CA PHE A 81 -33.88 -38.20 13.66
C PHE A 81 -32.55 -38.50 12.97
N CYS A 82 -31.46 -37.96 13.52
CA CYS A 82 -30.12 -38.27 13.06
C CYS A 82 -29.89 -39.78 13.17
N THR A 83 -29.46 -40.41 12.08
CA THR A 83 -29.21 -41.85 11.99
C THR A 83 -28.06 -42.31 12.88
N ARG A 84 -27.17 -41.40 13.31
CA ARG A 84 -26.01 -41.70 14.14
C ARG A 84 -26.24 -41.48 15.64
N CYS A 85 -26.82 -40.35 16.03
CA CYS A 85 -26.95 -39.99 17.46
C CYS A 85 -28.40 -39.85 17.93
N GLY A 86 -29.39 -40.09 17.06
CA GLY A 86 -30.81 -39.98 17.43
C GLY A 86 -31.32 -38.56 17.68
N THR A 87 -30.51 -37.51 17.49
CA THR A 87 -30.96 -36.12 17.65
C THR A 87 -32.08 -35.79 16.65
N ARG A 88 -33.23 -35.30 17.13
CA ARG A 88 -34.33 -34.83 16.28
C ARG A 88 -33.89 -33.64 15.44
N PHE A 89 -34.25 -33.63 14.17
CA PHE A 89 -34.12 -32.48 13.29
C PHE A 89 -35.46 -32.17 12.62
N SER A 90 -35.72 -30.88 12.39
CA SER A 90 -36.85 -30.38 11.60
C SER A 90 -36.36 -29.21 10.77
N PHE A 91 -36.59 -29.28 9.48
CA PHE A 91 -36.30 -28.21 8.53
C PHE A 91 -37.59 -27.55 8.02
N ARG A 92 -38.74 -27.80 8.67
CA ARG A 92 -39.98 -27.10 8.37
C ARG A 92 -39.93 -25.65 8.89
N PRO A 93 -40.53 -24.69 8.18
CA PRO A 93 -40.69 -23.34 8.71
C PRO A 93 -41.49 -23.38 10.01
N THR A 94 -40.98 -22.74 11.07
CA THR A 94 -41.65 -22.59 12.36
C THR A 94 -42.62 -21.40 12.41
N LEU A 95 -42.41 -20.39 11.57
CA LEU A 95 -43.35 -19.29 11.38
C LEU A 95 -44.07 -19.42 10.04
N THR A 96 -45.39 -19.21 10.06
CA THR A 96 -46.23 -19.13 8.86
C THR A 96 -46.37 -17.68 8.41
N ARG A 97 -46.70 -17.50 7.13
CA ARG A 97 -47.08 -16.19 6.60
C ARG A 97 -48.30 -15.67 7.37
N HIS A 98 -48.29 -14.38 7.71
CA HIS A 98 -49.30 -13.69 8.53
C HIS A 98 -49.29 -14.01 10.02
N ALA A 99 -48.37 -14.85 10.50
CA ALA A 99 -48.15 -14.98 11.94
C ALA A 99 -47.77 -13.63 12.54
N VAL A 100 -48.23 -13.38 13.77
CA VAL A 100 -47.83 -12.20 14.55
C VAL A 100 -46.99 -12.70 15.72
N VAL A 101 -45.75 -12.24 15.78
CA VAL A 101 -44.82 -12.57 16.86
C VAL A 101 -44.75 -11.39 17.83
N ASP A 102 -44.89 -11.69 19.13
CA ASP A 102 -44.83 -10.70 20.22
C ASP A 102 -45.84 -9.54 20.04
N ASP A 103 -47.00 -9.83 19.45
CA ASP A 103 -48.06 -8.87 19.08
C ASP A 103 -47.61 -7.68 18.20
N ARG A 104 -46.38 -7.71 17.70
CA ARG A 104 -45.71 -6.59 17.03
C ARG A 104 -45.24 -6.92 15.63
N TYR A 105 -44.61 -8.07 15.43
CA TYR A 105 -43.95 -8.41 14.17
C TYR A 105 -44.86 -9.24 13.30
N HIS A 106 -45.34 -8.66 12.19
CA HIS A 106 -46.18 -9.35 11.22
C HIS A 106 -45.34 -10.06 10.16
N VAL A 107 -45.32 -11.40 10.20
CA VAL A 107 -44.47 -12.22 9.33
C VAL A 107 -44.97 -12.19 7.89
N LEU A 108 -44.12 -11.71 6.98
CA LEU A 108 -44.39 -11.66 5.54
C LEU A 108 -44.07 -13.00 4.85
N GLY A 109 -43.10 -13.74 5.37
CA GLY A 109 -42.75 -15.09 4.93
C GLY A 109 -41.25 -15.41 5.01
N PRO A 110 -40.86 -16.68 4.78
CA PRO A 110 -39.46 -17.08 4.72
C PRO A 110 -38.80 -16.54 3.44
N PHE A 111 -37.54 -16.12 3.55
CA PHE A 111 -36.75 -15.69 2.39
C PHE A 111 -35.41 -16.43 2.24
N ALA A 112 -34.94 -17.06 3.32
CA ALA A 112 -33.72 -17.86 3.32
C ALA A 112 -33.76 -18.95 4.41
N HIS A 113 -32.94 -19.97 4.23
CA HIS A 113 -32.72 -21.05 5.20
C HIS A 113 -31.21 -21.30 5.31
N GLY A 114 -30.67 -21.29 6.54
CA GLY A 114 -29.23 -21.43 6.81
C GLY A 114 -28.93 -22.33 8.00
N GLY A 115 -27.66 -22.38 8.43
CA GLY A 115 -27.18 -23.32 9.47
C GLY A 115 -27.86 -23.20 10.84
N LEU A 116 -28.44 -22.03 11.15
CA LEU A 116 -29.19 -21.77 12.39
C LEU A 116 -30.72 -21.75 12.18
N GLY A 117 -31.21 -22.21 11.02
CA GLY A 117 -32.63 -22.35 10.73
C GLY A 117 -33.17 -21.30 9.74
N TRP A 118 -34.48 -21.09 9.79
CA TRP A 118 -35.20 -20.24 8.85
C TRP A 118 -35.02 -18.74 9.18
N LEU A 119 -34.93 -17.94 8.10
CA LEU A 119 -34.94 -16.49 8.15
C LEU A 119 -36.24 -15.97 7.53
N TYR A 120 -36.94 -15.14 8.29
CA TYR A 120 -38.23 -14.58 7.93
C TYR A 120 -38.14 -13.07 7.79
N LEU A 121 -38.83 -12.52 6.79
CA LEU A 121 -39.13 -11.09 6.75
C LEU A 121 -40.40 -10.82 7.55
N ALA A 122 -40.39 -9.76 8.34
CA ALA A 122 -41.57 -9.26 9.03
C ALA A 122 -41.64 -7.73 8.97
N GLU A 123 -42.85 -7.23 9.08
CA GLU A 123 -43.14 -5.80 9.23
C GLU A 123 -43.31 -5.49 10.73
N ASP A 124 -42.63 -4.46 11.21
CA ASP A 124 -42.77 -3.98 12.58
C ASP A 124 -43.98 -3.04 12.69
N ARG A 125 -45.07 -3.51 13.31
CA ARG A 125 -46.32 -2.73 13.42
C ARG A 125 -46.20 -1.46 14.26
N HIS A 126 -45.12 -1.30 15.02
CA HIS A 126 -44.91 -0.10 15.85
C HIS A 126 -44.07 0.96 15.14
N LEU A 127 -43.51 0.66 13.97
CA LEU A 127 -42.66 1.56 13.19
C LEU A 127 -43.08 1.48 11.72
N ASP A 128 -43.69 2.55 11.21
CA ASP A 128 -44.18 2.60 9.83
C ASP A 128 -43.07 2.27 8.81
N ASP A 129 -43.41 1.46 7.81
CA ASP A 129 -42.54 1.02 6.72
C ASP A 129 -41.23 0.32 7.16
N ASN A 130 -41.18 -0.21 8.38
CA ASN A 130 -39.97 -0.87 8.90
C ASN A 130 -40.00 -2.40 8.69
N ILE A 131 -39.11 -2.88 7.81
CA ILE A 131 -38.90 -4.31 7.56
C ILE A 131 -37.74 -4.85 8.40
N VAL A 132 -38.02 -5.92 9.14
CA VAL A 132 -37.07 -6.61 10.01
C VAL A 132 -36.89 -8.07 9.59
N VAL A 133 -35.80 -8.68 10.07
CA VAL A 133 -35.54 -10.11 9.94
C VAL A 133 -35.76 -10.80 11.28
N LEU A 134 -36.52 -11.90 11.27
CA LEU A 134 -36.62 -12.83 12.39
C LEU A 134 -35.78 -14.07 12.09
N LYS A 135 -34.84 -14.39 12.98
CA LYS A 135 -33.98 -15.58 12.92
C LYS A 135 -34.24 -16.46 14.13
N GLY A 136 -34.60 -17.73 13.91
CA GLY A 136 -34.78 -18.69 15.00
C GLY A 136 -33.47 -19.00 15.73
N LEU A 137 -33.55 -19.16 17.05
CA LEU A 137 -32.46 -19.64 17.90
C LEU A 137 -32.62 -21.14 18.16
N ILE A 138 -31.55 -21.93 18.03
CA ILE A 138 -31.64 -23.40 18.03
C ILE A 138 -31.61 -24.05 19.44
N ASP A 139 -31.26 -23.36 20.53
CA ASP A 139 -31.19 -24.03 21.84
C ASP A 139 -31.93 -23.32 23.00
N PRO A 140 -32.98 -23.95 23.57
CA PRO A 140 -33.61 -23.56 24.83
C PRO A 140 -32.79 -23.90 26.10
N ALA A 141 -31.70 -24.68 25.99
CA ALA A 141 -31.06 -25.32 27.15
C ALA A 141 -30.27 -24.38 28.09
N HIS A 142 -30.03 -23.12 27.73
CA HIS A 142 -29.23 -22.17 28.55
C HIS A 142 -29.89 -20.81 28.73
N ARG A 143 -31.22 -20.77 28.95
CA ARG A 143 -32.03 -19.53 29.03
C ARG A 143 -31.48 -18.45 29.98
N GLU A 144 -30.89 -18.82 31.12
CA GLU A 144 -30.43 -17.85 32.14
C GLU A 144 -29.03 -17.26 31.85
N LEU A 145 -28.08 -18.07 31.36
CA LEU A 145 -26.79 -17.54 30.83
C LEU A 145 -27.04 -16.67 29.59
N ALA A 146 -28.04 -17.05 28.78
CA ALA A 146 -28.39 -16.39 27.54
C ALA A 146 -28.98 -14.98 27.73
N GLU A 147 -29.64 -14.63 28.85
CA GLU A 147 -30.26 -13.29 28.96
C GLU A 147 -29.24 -12.15 29.08
N THR A 148 -28.15 -12.36 29.83
CA THR A 148 -27.09 -11.35 29.96
C THR A 148 -26.34 -11.16 28.64
N GLU A 149 -26.06 -12.26 27.93
CA GLU A 149 -25.43 -12.24 26.61
C GLU A 149 -26.36 -11.60 25.56
N ARG A 150 -27.64 -11.98 25.53
CA ARG A 150 -28.66 -11.39 24.64
C ARG A 150 -28.79 -9.88 24.86
N ARG A 151 -28.85 -9.43 26.12
CA ARG A 151 -28.87 -7.99 26.45
C ARG A 151 -27.60 -7.28 26.00
N MET A 152 -26.44 -7.92 26.11
CA MET A 152 -25.20 -7.34 25.61
C MET A 152 -25.26 -7.08 24.11
N LEU A 153 -25.81 -8.02 23.34
CA LEU A 153 -25.95 -7.88 21.88
C LEU A 153 -26.91 -6.77 21.45
N THR A 154 -27.97 -6.46 22.22
CA THR A 154 -28.86 -5.33 21.90
C THR A 154 -28.19 -3.97 22.13
N THR A 155 -27.12 -3.89 22.93
CA THR A 155 -26.34 -2.65 23.13
C THR A 155 -25.29 -2.39 22.04
N VAL A 156 -25.09 -3.33 21.12
CA VAL A 156 -24.13 -3.19 20.03
C VAL A 156 -24.70 -2.25 18.97
N GLU A 157 -24.16 -1.03 18.90
CA GLU A 157 -24.51 -0.04 17.90
C GLU A 157 -23.26 0.42 17.13
N HIS A 158 -23.15 -0.01 15.87
CA HIS A 158 -22.05 0.37 15.00
C HIS A 158 -22.50 0.39 13.53
N GLN A 159 -22.02 1.37 12.76
CA GLN A 159 -22.42 1.55 11.35
C GLN A 159 -22.26 0.28 10.49
N ASN A 160 -21.21 -0.49 10.73
CA ASN A 160 -20.86 -1.70 9.97
C ASN A 160 -21.36 -3.00 10.64
N ILE A 161 -22.16 -2.94 11.70
CA ILE A 161 -22.75 -4.13 12.35
C ILE A 161 -24.27 -4.07 12.19
N VAL A 162 -24.92 -5.21 12.00
CA VAL A 162 -26.39 -5.29 12.02
C VAL A 162 -26.93 -4.95 13.41
N ARG A 163 -27.96 -4.12 13.49
CA ARG A 163 -28.58 -3.79 14.77
C ARG A 163 -29.54 -4.91 15.16
N ILE A 164 -29.39 -5.42 16.38
CA ILE A 164 -30.38 -6.31 17.00
C ILE A 164 -31.37 -5.43 17.77
N HIS A 165 -32.66 -5.57 17.45
CA HIS A 165 -33.72 -4.82 18.12
C HIS A 165 -34.18 -5.50 19.39
N ASN A 166 -34.43 -6.81 19.31
CA ASN A 166 -35.06 -7.54 20.40
C ASN A 166 -34.85 -9.05 20.27
N PHE A 167 -35.14 -9.76 21.36
CA PHE A 167 -35.30 -11.21 21.39
C PHE A 167 -36.74 -11.51 21.78
N VAL A 168 -37.44 -12.27 20.95
CA VAL A 168 -38.86 -12.57 21.12
C VAL A 168 -39.09 -14.07 21.15
N ALA A 169 -40.12 -14.52 21.87
CA ALA A 169 -40.51 -15.92 21.84
C ALA A 169 -41.86 -16.07 21.12
N HIS A 170 -42.00 -17.13 20.33
CA HIS A 170 -43.25 -17.51 19.70
C HIS A 170 -43.55 -18.97 20.02
N ARG A 171 -44.79 -19.24 20.42
CA ARG A 171 -45.27 -20.61 20.59
C ARG A 171 -45.85 -21.08 19.26
N ASP A 172 -45.26 -22.13 18.69
CA ASP A 172 -45.77 -22.75 17.48
C ASP A 172 -47.20 -23.27 17.74
N PRO A 173 -48.22 -22.78 17.02
CA PRO A 173 -49.61 -23.20 17.23
C PRO A 173 -49.86 -24.68 16.92
N ALA A 174 -49.06 -25.30 16.04
CA ALA A 174 -49.23 -26.68 15.62
C ALA A 174 -48.59 -27.68 16.58
N THR A 175 -47.43 -27.34 17.14
CA THR A 175 -46.66 -28.25 18.02
C THR A 175 -46.75 -27.88 19.50
N GLY A 176 -47.11 -26.63 19.81
CA GLY A 176 -47.08 -26.07 21.16
C GLY A 176 -45.66 -25.78 21.68
N GLU A 177 -44.61 -26.06 20.89
CA GLU A 177 -43.21 -25.78 21.24
C GLU A 177 -42.95 -24.27 21.26
N GLN A 178 -42.16 -23.80 22.23
CA GLN A 178 -41.74 -22.40 22.31
C GLN A 178 -40.40 -22.23 21.58
N HIS A 179 -40.35 -21.30 20.64
CA HIS A 179 -39.16 -20.96 19.88
C HIS A 179 -38.76 -19.50 20.16
N ASP A 180 -37.48 -19.28 20.42
CA ASP A 180 -36.92 -17.93 20.56
C ASP A 180 -36.42 -17.44 19.19
N TYR A 181 -36.58 -16.14 18.92
CA TYR A 181 -36.16 -15.47 17.70
C TYR A 181 -35.37 -14.20 18.03
N ILE A 182 -34.33 -13.95 17.24
CA ILE A 182 -33.66 -12.64 17.20
C ILE A 182 -34.35 -11.77 16.16
N VAL A 183 -34.69 -10.54 16.54
CA VAL A 183 -35.20 -9.50 15.63
C VAL A 183 -34.07 -8.53 15.31
N MET A 184 -33.79 -8.30 14.03
CA MET A 184 -32.70 -7.43 13.58
C MET A 184 -33.05 -6.66 12.30
N ASP A 185 -32.29 -5.61 11.99
CA ASP A 185 -32.44 -4.84 10.76
C ASP A 185 -32.41 -5.77 9.53
N TYR A 186 -33.30 -5.57 8.56
CA TYR A 186 -33.11 -6.13 7.23
C TYR A 186 -31.98 -5.40 6.50
N VAL A 187 -31.02 -6.16 5.98
CA VAL A 187 -29.88 -5.62 5.24
C VAL A 187 -30.02 -5.99 3.75
N PRO A 188 -30.50 -5.07 2.88
CA PRO A 188 -30.53 -5.30 1.44
C PRO A 188 -29.11 -5.30 0.89
N GLY A 189 -28.75 -6.30 0.09
CA GLY A 189 -27.41 -6.37 -0.49
C GLY A 189 -26.97 -7.76 -0.92
N LEU A 190 -25.72 -7.83 -1.38
CA LEU A 190 -25.05 -9.06 -1.78
C LEU A 190 -24.08 -9.48 -0.67
N THR A 191 -24.05 -10.77 -0.34
CA THR A 191 -23.00 -11.26 0.57
C THR A 191 -21.64 -11.20 -0.12
N LEU A 192 -20.56 -11.15 0.66
CA LEU A 192 -19.22 -11.26 0.06
C LEU A 192 -19.00 -12.64 -0.57
N ALA A 193 -19.75 -13.66 -0.14
CA ALA A 193 -19.77 -14.97 -0.81
C ALA A 193 -20.37 -14.88 -2.22
N ASP A 194 -21.52 -14.19 -2.38
CA ASP A 194 -22.11 -13.94 -3.69
C ASP A 194 -21.13 -13.17 -4.61
N ILE A 195 -20.45 -12.17 -4.04
CA ILE A 195 -19.48 -11.34 -4.77
C ILE A 195 -18.24 -12.14 -5.17
N GLY A 196 -17.72 -13.01 -4.30
CA GLY A 196 -16.58 -13.85 -4.67
C GLY A 196 -16.93 -14.91 -5.71
N ALA A 197 -18.18 -15.35 -5.77
CA ALA A 197 -18.64 -16.31 -6.79
C ALA A 197 -18.96 -15.65 -8.14
N GLY A 198 -19.52 -14.44 -8.12
CA GLY A 198 -20.11 -13.79 -9.31
C GLY A 198 -19.46 -12.47 -9.74
N GLY A 199 -18.49 -11.94 -8.98
CA GLY A 199 -17.98 -10.58 -9.15
C GLY A 199 -18.91 -9.53 -8.53
N LEU A 200 -18.58 -8.25 -8.74
CA LEU A 200 -19.47 -7.15 -8.38
C LEU A 200 -20.46 -6.89 -9.52
N PRO A 201 -21.63 -6.30 -9.24
CA PRO A 201 -22.50 -5.81 -10.29
C PRO A 201 -21.75 -4.84 -11.21
N ASP A 202 -21.81 -5.08 -12.52
CA ASP A 202 -21.25 -4.25 -13.58
C ASP A 202 -19.70 -4.07 -13.58
N GLU A 203 -18.96 -4.64 -12.63
CA GLU A 203 -17.49 -4.60 -12.61
C GLU A 203 -16.84 -5.84 -11.95
N PRO A 204 -15.62 -6.23 -12.35
CA PRO A 204 -14.90 -7.32 -11.69
C PRO A 204 -14.53 -6.98 -10.24
N LEU A 205 -14.44 -8.01 -9.39
CA LEU A 205 -13.85 -7.86 -8.07
C LEU A 205 -12.35 -7.58 -8.20
N ARG A 206 -11.88 -6.51 -7.53
CA ARG A 206 -10.48 -6.08 -7.49
C ARG A 206 -9.94 -6.11 -6.07
N ALA A 207 -8.62 -6.21 -5.93
CA ALA A 207 -7.96 -6.15 -4.63
C ALA A 207 -8.33 -4.90 -3.79
N GLU A 208 -8.53 -3.74 -4.41
CA GLU A 208 -8.92 -2.52 -3.69
C GLU A 208 -10.32 -2.62 -3.04
N HIS A 209 -11.25 -3.33 -3.69
CA HIS A 209 -12.58 -3.61 -3.14
C HIS A 209 -12.46 -4.53 -1.93
N VAL A 210 -11.69 -5.62 -2.06
CA VAL A 210 -11.43 -6.58 -0.97
C VAL A 210 -10.78 -5.89 0.23
N ALA A 211 -9.77 -5.06 0.00
CA ALA A 211 -9.14 -4.28 1.06
C ALA A 211 -10.14 -3.31 1.73
N THR A 212 -11.04 -2.70 0.96
CA THR A 212 -12.07 -1.82 1.50
C THR A 212 -13.11 -2.57 2.32
N PHE A 213 -13.52 -3.79 1.92
CA PHE A 213 -14.33 -4.67 2.76
C PHE A 213 -13.61 -4.99 4.08
N GLY A 214 -12.36 -5.43 3.99
CA GLY A 214 -11.53 -5.75 5.16
C GLY A 214 -11.43 -4.59 6.14
N LEU A 215 -11.18 -3.37 5.66
CA LEU A 215 -11.09 -2.18 6.53
C LEU A 215 -12.39 -1.86 7.27
N ARG A 216 -13.55 -2.10 6.64
CA ARG A 216 -14.85 -1.87 7.26
C ARG A 216 -15.19 -2.96 8.28
N VAL A 217 -14.83 -4.22 7.99
CA VAL A 217 -14.93 -5.34 8.92
C VAL A 217 -14.03 -5.11 10.13
N LEU A 218 -12.76 -4.72 9.92
CA LEU A 218 -11.83 -4.43 11.01
C LEU A 218 -12.31 -3.29 11.91
N ALA A 219 -12.97 -2.27 11.37
CA ALA A 219 -13.59 -1.22 12.19
C ALA A 219 -14.74 -1.76 13.07
N ALA A 220 -15.51 -2.74 12.58
CA ALA A 220 -16.54 -3.41 13.39
C ALA A 220 -15.91 -4.29 14.48
N LEU A 221 -14.86 -5.03 14.16
CA LEU A 221 -14.17 -5.89 15.13
C LEU A 221 -13.45 -5.07 16.20
N ASP A 222 -12.76 -3.98 15.83
CA ASP A 222 -12.11 -3.07 16.78
C ASP A 222 -13.12 -2.51 17.81
N TYR A 223 -14.32 -2.15 17.35
CA TYR A 223 -15.43 -1.72 18.21
C TYR A 223 -15.88 -2.81 19.22
N LEU A 224 -15.94 -4.07 18.78
CA LEU A 224 -16.29 -5.22 19.64
C LEU A 224 -15.16 -5.54 20.61
N HIS A 225 -13.92 -5.57 20.13
CA HIS A 225 -12.71 -5.84 20.92
C HIS A 225 -12.57 -4.81 22.05
N GLY A 226 -12.85 -3.53 21.78
CA GLY A 226 -12.88 -2.47 22.79
C GLY A 226 -13.96 -2.64 23.87
N ARG A 227 -14.92 -3.55 23.69
CA ARG A 227 -15.96 -3.93 24.66
C ARG A 227 -15.70 -5.28 25.32
N GLY A 228 -14.55 -5.89 25.08
CA GLY A 228 -14.21 -7.22 25.58
C GLY A 228 -14.97 -8.35 24.86
N LEU A 229 -15.43 -8.11 23.64
CA LEU A 229 -16.11 -9.08 22.78
C LEU A 229 -15.23 -9.53 21.61
N VAL A 230 -15.43 -10.75 21.15
CA VAL A 230 -14.89 -11.31 19.90
C VAL A 230 -16.04 -11.87 19.06
N TYR A 231 -15.90 -11.84 17.74
CA TYR A 231 -16.97 -12.15 16.79
C TYR A 231 -17.07 -13.65 16.45
N CYS A 232 -15.94 -14.35 16.35
CA CYS A 232 -15.77 -15.81 16.23
C CYS A 232 -16.28 -16.51 14.96
N ASP A 233 -17.22 -15.95 14.19
CA ASP A 233 -17.76 -16.60 12.97
C ASP A 233 -17.60 -15.74 11.71
N LEU A 234 -16.47 -15.04 11.54
CA LEU A 234 -16.27 -14.21 10.35
C LEU A 234 -15.98 -15.07 9.11
N LYS A 235 -16.82 -14.88 8.10
CA LYS A 235 -16.75 -15.51 6.79
C LYS A 235 -17.47 -14.65 5.74
N PRO A 236 -17.23 -14.86 4.43
CA PRO A 236 -17.86 -14.08 3.36
C PRO A 236 -19.40 -14.03 3.41
N GLU A 237 -20.05 -15.09 3.89
CA GLU A 237 -21.52 -15.18 4.02
C GLU A 237 -22.07 -14.22 5.09
N ASN A 238 -21.26 -13.89 6.08
CA ASN A 238 -21.66 -13.06 7.22
C ASN A 238 -21.37 -11.56 7.01
N VAL A 239 -21.00 -11.15 5.79
CA VAL A 239 -20.77 -9.75 5.45
C VAL A 239 -21.57 -9.41 4.20
N ILE A 240 -22.45 -8.42 4.30
CA ILE A 240 -23.28 -7.94 3.19
C ILE A 240 -22.78 -6.59 2.71
N LEU A 241 -22.48 -6.48 1.42
CA LEU A 241 -22.36 -5.21 0.71
C LEU A 241 -23.75 -4.69 0.40
N ARG A 242 -24.07 -3.48 0.88
CA ARG A 242 -25.35 -2.80 0.69
C ARG A 242 -25.20 -1.46 -0.01
N PRO A 243 -26.22 -1.01 -0.75
CA PRO A 243 -26.27 0.35 -1.27
C PRO A 243 -26.19 1.38 -0.13
N GLY A 244 -25.44 2.46 -0.36
CA GLY A 244 -25.35 3.63 0.54
C GLY A 244 -26.52 4.59 0.38
N GLY A 245 -26.60 5.59 1.26
CA GLY A 245 -27.65 6.62 1.26
C GLY A 245 -27.18 7.99 0.74
N GLY A 246 -25.87 8.18 0.50
CA GLY A 246 -25.24 9.48 0.31
C GLY A 246 -24.67 9.78 -1.08
N GLY A 247 -24.96 8.98 -2.10
CA GLY A 247 -24.56 9.24 -3.50
C GLY A 247 -23.69 8.13 -4.14
N PRO A 248 -23.17 8.35 -5.36
CA PRO A 248 -22.32 7.40 -6.08
C PRO A 248 -21.09 7.00 -5.26
N GLY A 249 -20.77 5.70 -5.21
CA GLY A 249 -19.64 5.17 -4.44
C GLY A 249 -19.87 5.01 -2.93
N ASP A 250 -21.07 5.30 -2.41
CA ASP A 250 -21.37 5.25 -0.97
C ASP A 250 -21.76 3.85 -0.45
N SER A 251 -21.66 2.80 -1.28
CA SER A 251 -21.95 1.44 -0.81
C SER A 251 -21.15 1.10 0.45
N ARG A 252 -21.83 0.49 1.42
CA ARG A 252 -21.27 0.13 2.73
C ARG A 252 -21.37 -1.37 2.95
N ILE A 253 -20.62 -1.89 3.91
CA ILE A 253 -20.83 -3.26 4.37
C ILE A 253 -21.56 -3.27 5.71
N LYS A 254 -22.28 -4.35 5.98
CA LYS A 254 -22.72 -4.73 7.31
C LYS A 254 -22.28 -6.16 7.61
N VAL A 255 -21.62 -6.35 8.74
CA VAL A 255 -21.42 -7.65 9.37
C VAL A 255 -22.75 -8.06 9.98
N ILE A 256 -23.23 -9.23 9.59
CA ILE A 256 -24.48 -9.83 10.05
C ILE A 256 -24.17 -11.03 10.96
N ASP A 257 -25.20 -11.68 11.49
CA ASP A 257 -25.08 -12.90 12.31
C ASP A 257 -24.18 -12.76 13.54
N LEU A 258 -24.73 -12.18 14.61
CA LEU A 258 -24.02 -12.02 15.88
C LEU A 258 -24.12 -13.27 16.79
N GLY A 259 -24.59 -14.42 16.27
CA GLY A 259 -24.75 -15.63 17.06
C GLY A 259 -23.43 -16.27 17.55
N GLY A 260 -22.31 -15.93 16.91
CA GLY A 260 -20.97 -16.35 17.33
C GLY A 260 -20.32 -15.44 18.37
N VAL A 261 -20.85 -14.23 18.57
CA VAL A 261 -20.23 -13.19 19.41
C VAL A 261 -20.21 -13.64 20.87
N ARG A 262 -19.04 -13.53 21.51
CA ARG A 262 -18.79 -13.98 22.89
C ARG A 262 -17.74 -13.12 23.57
N ARG A 263 -17.52 -13.29 24.87
CA ARG A 263 -16.49 -12.57 25.60
C ARG A 263 -15.11 -13.12 25.25
N ILE A 264 -14.11 -12.24 25.32
CA ILE A 264 -12.71 -12.66 25.22
C ILE A 264 -12.40 -13.65 26.35
N GLY A 265 -11.83 -14.80 25.99
CA GLY A 265 -11.48 -15.89 26.92
C GLY A 265 -12.53 -17.01 27.02
N ASP A 266 -13.71 -16.84 26.40
CA ASP A 266 -14.72 -17.91 26.37
C ASP A 266 -14.21 -19.10 25.54
N ARG A 267 -14.41 -20.31 26.06
CA ARG A 267 -13.87 -21.57 25.50
C ARG A 267 -14.86 -22.35 24.65
N ASP A 268 -16.06 -21.82 24.49
CA ASP A 268 -17.09 -22.42 23.64
C ASP A 268 -16.63 -22.40 22.18
N ASP A 269 -16.63 -23.57 21.55
CA ASP A 269 -16.13 -23.77 20.19
C ASP A 269 -17.22 -23.53 19.12
N VAL A 270 -17.47 -22.26 18.80
CA VAL A 270 -18.36 -21.86 17.68
C VAL A 270 -17.54 -21.29 16.55
N HIS A 271 -17.54 -21.98 15.41
CA HIS A 271 -16.76 -21.64 14.22
C HIS A 271 -17.39 -22.28 12.99
N THR A 272 -16.91 -21.83 11.83
CA THR A 272 -17.12 -22.48 10.54
C THR A 272 -15.85 -23.20 10.10
N ASP A 273 -16.00 -24.42 9.58
CA ASP A 273 -14.88 -25.22 9.08
C ASP A 273 -14.11 -24.44 7.98
N GLY A 274 -12.77 -24.47 8.05
CA GLY A 274 -11.90 -23.71 7.15
C GLY A 274 -11.56 -22.28 7.58
N TYR A 275 -12.26 -21.76 8.61
CA TYR A 275 -11.99 -20.46 9.26
C TYR A 275 -11.51 -20.59 10.71
N ARG A 276 -11.63 -21.79 11.30
CA ARG A 276 -11.26 -22.07 12.69
C ARG A 276 -9.74 -21.93 12.92
N VAL A 277 -9.38 -21.39 14.08
CA VAL A 277 -8.03 -21.50 14.67
C VAL A 277 -7.74 -22.94 15.14
N PRO A 278 -6.48 -23.30 15.44
CA PRO A 278 -6.17 -24.59 16.06
C PRO A 278 -6.97 -24.84 17.35
N GLU A 279 -7.36 -26.08 17.59
CA GLU A 279 -8.15 -26.45 18.78
C GLU A 279 -7.37 -26.16 20.06
N GLU A 280 -6.06 -26.41 20.03
CA GLU A 280 -5.13 -26.14 21.12
C GLU A 280 -5.10 -24.65 21.51
N GLU A 281 -5.27 -23.74 20.54
CA GLU A 281 -5.33 -22.29 20.82
C GLU A 281 -6.56 -21.93 21.66
N ILE A 282 -7.73 -22.51 21.34
CA ILE A 282 -8.98 -22.27 22.09
C ILE A 282 -8.92 -22.95 23.46
N GLU A 283 -8.35 -24.15 23.54
CA GLU A 283 -8.12 -24.83 24.82
C GLU A 283 -7.14 -24.09 25.72
N GLU A 284 -6.13 -23.41 25.19
CA GLU A 284 -5.17 -22.69 26.01
C GLU A 284 -5.69 -21.31 26.43
N HIS A 285 -6.22 -20.56 25.47
CA HIS A 285 -6.48 -19.12 25.64
C HIS A 285 -7.96 -18.72 25.54
N GLY A 286 -8.84 -19.63 25.15
CA GLY A 286 -10.21 -19.30 24.74
C GLY A 286 -10.24 -18.47 23.44
N ALA A 287 -11.40 -17.93 23.11
CA ALA A 287 -11.56 -17.04 21.96
C ALA A 287 -10.88 -15.70 22.22
N THR A 288 -10.00 -15.27 21.31
CA THR A 288 -9.22 -14.03 21.48
C THR A 288 -9.32 -13.10 20.28
N VAL A 289 -8.84 -11.87 20.44
CA VAL A 289 -8.63 -10.92 19.33
C VAL A 289 -7.84 -11.57 18.19
N ALA A 290 -6.78 -12.33 18.52
CA ALA A 290 -5.96 -13.01 17.53
C ALA A 290 -6.73 -14.10 16.77
N SER A 291 -7.75 -14.70 17.37
CA SER A 291 -8.63 -15.67 16.72
C SER A 291 -9.57 -14.99 15.71
N ASP A 292 -10.11 -13.82 16.03
CA ASP A 292 -10.83 -12.99 15.06
C ASP A 292 -9.91 -12.52 13.91
N ILE A 293 -8.68 -12.10 14.21
CA ILE A 293 -7.70 -11.71 13.17
C ILE A 293 -7.42 -12.87 12.20
N HIS A 294 -7.38 -14.10 12.70
CA HIS A 294 -7.25 -15.28 11.86
C HIS A 294 -8.41 -15.40 10.87
N THR A 295 -9.66 -15.34 11.35
CA THR A 295 -10.86 -15.44 10.49
C THR A 295 -10.93 -14.30 9.45
N VAL A 296 -10.46 -13.09 9.79
CA VAL A 296 -10.27 -11.98 8.84
C VAL A 296 -9.27 -12.37 7.76
N GLY A 297 -8.09 -12.87 8.15
CA GLY A 297 -7.06 -13.31 7.21
C GLY A 297 -7.58 -14.36 6.22
N ARG A 298 -8.31 -15.36 6.71
CA ARG A 298 -8.93 -16.41 5.89
C ARG A 298 -9.97 -15.84 4.91
N THR A 299 -10.81 -14.92 5.39
CA THR A 299 -11.81 -14.23 4.57
C THR A 299 -11.14 -13.41 3.45
N LEU A 300 -10.08 -12.67 3.78
CA LEU A 300 -9.31 -11.89 2.81
C LEU A 300 -8.61 -12.78 1.78
N GLN A 301 -7.99 -13.90 2.20
CA GLN A 301 -7.39 -14.88 1.29
C GLN A 301 -8.41 -15.47 0.32
N TRP A 302 -9.60 -15.79 0.80
CA TRP A 302 -10.68 -16.33 -0.04
C TRP A 302 -11.12 -15.32 -1.09
N LEU A 303 -11.35 -14.07 -0.69
CA LEU A 303 -11.77 -12.99 -1.59
C LEU A 303 -10.68 -12.61 -2.60
N LEU A 304 -9.41 -12.61 -2.19
CA LEU A 304 -8.28 -12.32 -3.08
C LEU A 304 -8.16 -13.32 -4.21
N ARG A 305 -8.42 -14.61 -3.95
CA ARG A 305 -8.44 -15.66 -4.99
C ARG A 305 -9.56 -15.46 -6.01
N ALA A 306 -10.62 -14.75 -5.64
CA ALA A 306 -11.74 -14.42 -6.52
C ALA A 306 -11.52 -13.13 -7.33
N CYS A 307 -10.46 -12.37 -7.07
CA CYS A 307 -10.17 -11.14 -7.82
C CYS A 307 -9.82 -11.43 -9.29
N ALA A 308 -10.34 -10.61 -10.20
CA ALA A 308 -10.02 -10.65 -11.63
C ALA A 308 -9.13 -9.46 -12.02
N GLU A 309 -7.81 -9.62 -11.86
CA GLU A 309 -6.83 -8.57 -12.08
C GLU A 309 -6.44 -8.44 -13.57
N HIS A 310 -7.16 -7.60 -14.32
CA HIS A 310 -6.88 -7.33 -15.74
C HIS A 310 -5.50 -6.69 -16.01
N ASP A 311 -4.84 -6.14 -14.97
CA ASP A 311 -3.49 -5.55 -15.00
C ASP A 311 -2.56 -6.19 -13.93
N ALA A 312 -2.65 -7.51 -13.76
CA ALA A 312 -1.99 -8.25 -12.68
C ALA A 312 -0.50 -7.92 -12.51
N ASP A 313 0.24 -7.70 -13.61
CA ASP A 313 1.67 -7.37 -13.56
C ASP A 313 1.92 -5.97 -12.98
N ARG A 314 1.08 -5.00 -13.31
CA ARG A 314 1.22 -3.60 -12.89
C ARG A 314 0.97 -3.44 -11.39
N VAL A 315 0.00 -4.18 -10.84
CA VAL A 315 -0.35 -4.13 -9.42
C VAL A 315 0.33 -5.22 -8.59
N ARG A 316 1.13 -6.10 -9.22
CA ARG A 316 1.74 -7.30 -8.59
C ARG A 316 2.35 -7.01 -7.23
N VAL A 317 3.22 -6.01 -7.13
CA VAL A 317 3.89 -5.68 -5.86
C VAL A 317 2.90 -5.34 -4.73
N GLY A 318 1.79 -4.68 -5.07
CA GLY A 318 0.72 -4.37 -4.12
C GLY A 318 -0.13 -5.59 -3.78
N THR A 319 -0.43 -6.45 -4.75
CA THR A 319 -1.20 -7.69 -4.50
C THR A 319 -0.39 -8.72 -3.72
N ASP A 320 0.90 -8.89 -4.01
CA ASP A 320 1.82 -9.74 -3.25
C ASP A 320 1.90 -9.29 -1.79
N ALA A 321 2.00 -7.97 -1.55
CA ALA A 321 1.95 -7.40 -0.22
C ALA A 321 0.61 -7.66 0.48
N PHE A 322 -0.50 -7.69 -0.26
CA PHE A 322 -1.81 -8.03 0.30
C PHE A 322 -1.91 -9.52 0.66
N GLU A 323 -1.37 -10.40 -0.18
CA GLU A 323 -1.29 -11.84 0.11
C GLU A 323 -0.45 -12.12 1.36
N LEU A 324 0.71 -11.47 1.51
CA LEU A 324 1.53 -11.54 2.72
C LEU A 324 0.77 -11.06 3.96
N LEU A 325 0.03 -9.95 3.85
CA LEU A 325 -0.80 -9.43 4.93
C LEU A 325 -1.90 -10.41 5.34
N ALA A 326 -2.61 -10.98 4.38
CA ALA A 326 -3.66 -11.94 4.65
C ALA A 326 -3.09 -13.25 5.23
N ALA A 327 -1.91 -13.68 4.78
CA ALA A 327 -1.17 -14.81 5.33
C ALA A 327 -0.71 -14.58 6.77
N ARG A 328 -0.16 -13.40 7.10
CA ARG A 328 0.21 -13.05 8.48
C ARG A 328 -1.02 -13.03 9.40
N ALA A 329 -2.14 -12.47 8.93
CA ALA A 329 -3.38 -12.45 9.70
C ALA A 329 -3.89 -13.88 9.98
N ALA A 330 -3.82 -14.78 8.99
CA ALA A 330 -4.22 -16.19 9.09
C ALA A 330 -3.10 -17.14 9.57
N HIS A 331 -2.03 -16.62 10.19
CA HIS A 331 -0.89 -17.45 10.57
C HIS A 331 -1.33 -18.53 11.60
N PRO A 332 -0.84 -19.78 11.52
CA PRO A 332 -1.21 -20.84 12.47
C PRO A 332 -0.85 -20.50 13.92
N ASP A 333 0.38 -20.05 14.14
CA ASP A 333 0.84 -19.50 15.42
C ASP A 333 0.18 -18.14 15.70
N ARG A 334 -0.46 -18.04 16.87
CA ARG A 334 -1.18 -16.86 17.38
C ARG A 334 -0.27 -15.64 17.50
N ASP A 335 0.95 -15.82 17.99
CA ASP A 335 1.83 -14.71 18.37
C ASP A 335 2.47 -14.03 17.15
N ARG A 336 2.42 -14.70 15.99
CA ARG A 336 2.86 -14.15 14.70
C ARG A 336 1.79 -13.33 13.97
N ARG A 337 0.54 -13.36 14.44
CA ARG A 337 -0.56 -12.56 13.86
C ARG A 337 -0.40 -11.08 14.21
N PHE A 338 -1.34 -10.27 13.75
CA PHE A 338 -1.43 -8.86 14.17
C PHE A 338 -1.98 -8.80 15.60
N ALA A 339 -1.44 -7.90 16.42
CA ALA A 339 -1.81 -7.77 17.83
C ALA A 339 -3.23 -7.21 18.02
N SER A 340 -3.76 -6.50 17.02
CA SER A 340 -5.10 -5.91 17.08
C SER A 340 -5.71 -5.70 15.69
N ALA A 341 -7.05 -5.52 15.65
CA ALA A 341 -7.76 -5.11 14.45
C ALA A 341 -7.28 -3.76 13.93
N ARG A 342 -6.90 -2.84 14.82
CA ARG A 342 -6.31 -1.55 14.48
C ARG A 342 -4.98 -1.69 13.74
N GLU A 343 -4.07 -2.53 14.24
CA GLU A 343 -2.76 -2.75 13.61
C GLU A 343 -2.92 -3.33 12.19
N LEU A 344 -3.76 -4.36 12.05
CA LEU A 344 -4.09 -4.93 10.75
C LEU A 344 -4.70 -3.90 9.80
N ALA A 345 -5.62 -3.06 10.30
CA ALA A 345 -6.23 -2.00 9.49
C ALA A 345 -5.21 -0.92 9.05
N GLU A 346 -4.20 -0.62 9.88
CA GLU A 346 -3.11 0.30 9.52
C GLU A 346 -2.28 -0.23 8.35
N GLN A 347 -1.87 -1.50 8.38
CA GLN A 347 -1.15 -2.13 7.27
C GLN A 347 -2.04 -2.27 6.02
N LEU A 348 -3.30 -2.68 6.18
CA LEU A 348 -4.23 -2.86 5.07
C LEU A 348 -4.55 -1.54 4.35
N ARG A 349 -4.62 -0.41 5.07
CA ARG A 349 -4.75 0.93 4.47
C ARG A 349 -3.58 1.26 3.54
N LYS A 350 -2.35 0.94 3.98
CA LYS A 350 -1.12 1.17 3.18
C LYS A 350 -1.10 0.28 1.94
N VAL A 351 -1.39 -1.02 2.10
CA VAL A 351 -1.49 -1.98 0.99
C VAL A 351 -2.54 -1.52 -0.03
N ARG A 352 -3.75 -1.16 0.42
CA ARG A 352 -4.81 -0.64 -0.45
C ARG A 352 -4.37 0.60 -1.23
N GLY A 353 -3.74 1.56 -0.54
CA GLY A 353 -3.20 2.76 -1.16
C GLY A 353 -2.15 2.44 -2.22
N GLN A 354 -1.30 1.44 -1.96
CA GLN A 354 -0.27 0.98 -2.91
C GLN A 354 -0.86 0.33 -4.16
N VAL A 355 -1.80 -0.60 -4.02
CA VAL A 355 -2.48 -1.22 -5.17
C VAL A 355 -3.16 -0.16 -6.03
N ALA A 356 -3.91 0.76 -5.40
CA ALA A 356 -4.57 1.85 -6.11
C ALA A 356 -3.58 2.78 -6.83
N ALA A 357 -2.45 3.13 -6.18
CA ALA A 357 -1.42 3.98 -6.77
C ALA A 357 -0.69 3.30 -7.94
N LEU A 358 -0.41 2.00 -7.84
CA LEU A 358 0.12 1.23 -8.95
C LEU A 358 -0.86 1.20 -10.12
N ARG A 359 -2.16 0.99 -9.85
CA ARG A 359 -3.21 0.88 -10.89
C ARG A 359 -3.43 2.17 -11.66
N ASP A 360 -3.56 3.31 -11.00
CA ASP A 360 -3.84 4.58 -11.68
C ASP A 360 -2.61 5.45 -11.91
N GLY A 361 -1.45 5.08 -11.35
CA GLY A 361 -0.21 5.83 -11.45
C GLY A 361 -0.20 7.13 -10.63
N LYS A 362 -1.21 7.37 -9.78
CA LYS A 362 -1.33 8.58 -8.98
C LYS A 362 -0.68 8.38 -7.61
N PRO A 363 0.25 9.26 -7.20
CA PRO A 363 0.87 9.15 -5.89
C PRO A 363 -0.14 9.24 -4.74
N ARG A 364 -0.01 8.36 -3.75
CA ARG A 364 -0.83 8.32 -2.52
C ARG A 364 0.09 8.30 -1.30
N VAL A 365 0.50 9.48 -0.87
CA VAL A 365 1.46 9.64 0.24
C VAL A 365 0.88 9.10 1.55
N THR A 366 1.54 8.09 2.12
CA THR A 366 1.24 7.58 3.45
C THR A 366 2.48 7.73 4.35
N ARG A 367 2.29 8.22 5.57
CA ARG A 367 3.38 8.30 6.55
C ARG A 367 3.56 6.94 7.23
N SER A 368 4.81 6.50 7.36
CA SER A 368 5.12 5.34 8.19
C SER A 368 5.03 5.72 9.67
N THR A 369 4.55 4.78 10.47
CA THR A 369 4.56 4.83 11.95
C THR A 369 5.64 3.91 12.52
N ARG A 370 6.33 3.17 11.66
CA ARG A 370 7.35 2.17 12.01
C ARG A 370 8.74 2.57 11.53
N PHE A 371 8.84 3.39 10.48
CA PHE A 371 10.10 3.89 9.94
C PHE A 371 10.10 5.42 9.80
N SER A 372 11.23 6.02 10.14
CA SER A 372 11.61 7.38 9.78
C SER A 372 12.36 7.39 8.44
N PRO A 373 12.22 8.46 7.64
CA PRO A 373 13.05 8.67 6.45
C PRO A 373 14.55 8.59 6.79
N ALA A 374 15.36 8.06 5.88
CA ALA A 374 16.81 8.20 5.98
C ALA A 374 17.22 9.67 5.75
N ALA A 375 18.28 10.11 6.42
CA ALA A 375 18.83 11.46 6.22
C ALA A 375 19.49 11.63 4.83
N GLY A 376 20.06 10.54 4.31
CA GLY A 376 20.74 10.49 3.02
C GLY A 376 19.87 9.93 1.89
N LEU A 377 20.27 10.25 0.66
CA LEU A 377 19.70 9.72 -0.56
C LEU A 377 20.45 8.44 -0.97
N LEU A 378 19.75 7.39 -1.38
CA LEU A 378 20.35 6.15 -1.91
C LEU A 378 20.97 6.39 -3.30
N ASP A 379 22.06 7.13 -3.33
CA ASP A 379 22.78 7.61 -4.51
C ASP A 379 24.29 7.58 -4.25
N ALA A 380 25.07 7.21 -5.26
CA ALA A 380 26.54 7.21 -5.22
C ALA A 380 27.13 8.27 -6.17
N GLY A 381 26.52 9.46 -6.19
CA GLY A 381 27.07 10.63 -6.88
C GLY A 381 26.40 10.98 -8.20
N LEU A 382 25.33 10.29 -8.64
CA LEU A 382 24.56 10.72 -9.81
C LEU A 382 23.92 12.08 -9.56
N GLY A 383 23.46 12.35 -8.34
CA GLY A 383 22.87 13.63 -7.93
C GLY A 383 23.90 14.67 -7.50
N ALA A 384 25.19 14.33 -7.48
CA ALA A 384 26.23 15.25 -7.05
C ALA A 384 26.60 16.25 -8.18
N LEU A 385 26.82 17.51 -7.79
CA LEU A 385 27.40 18.48 -8.71
C LEU A 385 28.80 18.03 -9.11
N PRO A 386 29.16 18.07 -10.41
CA PRO A 386 30.51 17.74 -10.84
C PRO A 386 31.56 18.59 -10.12
N GLY A 387 32.59 17.94 -9.58
CA GLY A 387 33.75 18.62 -9.03
C GLY A 387 34.57 19.32 -10.11
N LEU A 388 35.33 20.35 -9.72
CA LEU A 388 36.22 21.07 -10.64
C LEU A 388 37.34 20.16 -11.19
N ASP A 389 37.68 19.09 -10.47
CA ASP A 389 38.67 18.09 -10.85
C ASP A 389 38.32 17.37 -12.15
N ARG A 390 37.03 17.27 -12.50
CA ARG A 390 36.56 16.81 -13.81
C ARG A 390 37.23 17.57 -14.95
N TRP A 391 37.46 18.87 -14.77
CA TRP A 391 38.00 19.75 -15.79
C TRP A 391 39.49 20.08 -15.60
N THR A 392 40.14 19.58 -14.55
CA THR A 392 41.60 19.67 -14.41
C THR A 392 42.30 18.37 -14.81
N ARG A 393 41.60 17.22 -14.73
CA ARG A 393 42.13 15.93 -15.21
C ARG A 393 42.10 15.81 -16.75
N PRO A 394 43.07 15.12 -17.37
CA PRO A 394 43.06 14.86 -18.82
C PRO A 394 41.72 14.25 -19.27
N ARG A 395 41.13 14.81 -20.32
CA ARG A 395 39.85 14.34 -20.85
C ARG A 395 40.09 13.13 -21.75
N PRO A 396 39.47 11.97 -21.49
CA PRO A 396 39.61 10.81 -22.37
C PRO A 396 39.01 11.09 -23.74
N ASP A 397 39.54 10.41 -24.76
CA ASP A 397 39.01 10.47 -26.11
C ASP A 397 37.55 9.99 -26.16
N ARG A 398 36.80 10.51 -27.11
CA ARG A 398 35.38 10.16 -27.30
C ARG A 398 35.15 8.65 -27.41
N ALA A 399 36.12 7.93 -27.99
CA ALA A 399 36.06 6.47 -28.18
C ALA A 399 36.34 5.67 -26.91
N THR A 400 37.08 6.24 -25.95
CA THR A 400 37.50 5.57 -24.70
C THR A 400 36.77 6.10 -23.47
N ARG A 401 35.83 7.03 -23.65
CA ARG A 401 35.04 7.63 -22.58
C ARG A 401 34.04 6.62 -22.02
N GLU A 402 34.18 6.31 -20.74
CA GLU A 402 33.23 5.45 -20.04
C GLU A 402 31.82 6.06 -20.02
N PRO A 403 30.77 5.22 -20.04
CA PRO A 403 29.41 5.68 -19.80
C PRO A 403 29.27 6.37 -18.43
N LEU A 404 28.28 7.26 -18.30
CA LEU A 404 27.91 7.86 -17.04
C LEU A 404 27.59 6.75 -16.02
N ASP A 405 28.25 6.82 -14.87
CA ASP A 405 27.94 5.93 -13.74
C ASP A 405 26.51 6.20 -13.25
N PRO A 406 25.63 5.20 -13.22
CA PRO A 406 24.28 5.34 -12.68
C PRO A 406 24.26 5.69 -11.18
N GLY A 407 25.38 5.57 -10.46
CA GLY A 407 25.47 5.97 -9.05
C GLY A 407 24.80 4.97 -8.12
N LEU A 408 25.05 3.67 -8.32
CA LEU A 408 24.60 2.62 -7.40
C LEU A 408 25.55 2.53 -6.19
N PRO A 409 25.10 2.79 -4.95
CA PRO A 409 25.95 2.64 -3.77
C PRO A 409 26.45 1.21 -3.59
N ALA A 410 27.69 1.06 -3.14
CA ALA A 410 28.19 -0.21 -2.63
C ALA A 410 27.38 -0.66 -1.39
N PRO A 411 27.25 -1.97 -1.10
CA PRO A 411 26.41 -2.49 -0.01
C PRO A 411 26.63 -1.80 1.34
N ALA A 412 27.87 -1.67 1.80
CA ALA A 412 28.19 -1.00 3.07
C ALA A 412 27.81 0.49 3.06
N ALA A 413 28.01 1.18 1.93
CA ALA A 413 27.64 2.59 1.79
C ALA A 413 26.11 2.82 1.75
N ALA A 414 25.32 1.78 1.41
CA ALA A 414 23.87 1.86 1.39
C ALA A 414 23.23 1.76 2.78
N VAL A 415 23.89 1.15 3.77
CA VAL A 415 23.38 0.94 5.14
C VAL A 415 22.84 2.24 5.78
N PRO A 416 23.60 3.35 5.82
CA PRO A 416 23.09 4.60 6.40
C PRO A 416 22.05 5.32 5.52
N LEU A 417 21.87 4.90 4.27
CA LEU A 417 20.96 5.48 3.29
C LEU A 417 19.58 4.79 3.27
N LEU A 418 19.44 3.68 4.00
CA LEU A 418 18.17 2.98 4.17
C LEU A 418 17.36 3.54 5.36
N PRO A 419 16.01 3.45 5.33
CA PRO A 419 15.15 3.99 6.37
C PRO A 419 15.48 3.48 7.78
N VAL A 420 15.13 4.28 8.78
CA VAL A 420 15.45 4.00 10.19
C VAL A 420 14.19 3.54 10.90
N PRO A 421 14.16 2.42 11.64
CA PRO A 421 13.05 2.13 12.53
C PRO A 421 12.79 3.32 13.47
N VAL A 422 11.52 3.68 13.69
CA VAL A 422 11.17 4.78 14.60
C VAL A 422 11.56 4.39 16.02
N THR A 423 12.37 5.22 16.65
CA THR A 423 12.78 5.18 18.05
C THR A 423 12.67 6.58 18.65
N ASP A 424 13.07 6.78 19.91
CA ASP A 424 13.15 8.11 20.52
C ASP A 424 13.91 9.11 19.60
N PRO A 425 13.31 10.29 19.27
CA PRO A 425 13.93 11.30 18.41
C PRO A 425 15.32 11.77 18.89
N THR A 426 15.57 11.76 20.19
CA THR A 426 16.87 12.15 20.77
C THR A 426 18.02 11.24 20.35
N ILE A 427 17.70 10.01 19.98
CA ILE A 427 18.65 8.98 19.54
C ILE A 427 18.88 9.05 18.03
N LEU A 428 17.87 9.45 17.24
CA LEU A 428 17.89 9.40 15.78
C LEU A 428 18.87 10.39 15.13
N ASP A 429 19.08 11.56 15.73
CA ASP A 429 19.92 12.63 15.17
C ASP A 429 21.35 12.69 15.75
N ALA A 430 21.69 11.75 16.65
CA ALA A 430 22.99 11.74 17.30
C ALA A 430 24.11 11.30 16.33
N ASP A 431 25.26 11.96 16.41
CA ASP A 431 26.49 11.48 15.76
C ASP A 431 26.81 10.06 16.29
N PRO A 432 27.11 9.06 15.42
CA PRO A 432 27.30 7.68 15.84
C PRO A 432 28.34 7.51 16.95
N ARG A 433 29.46 8.24 16.90
CA ARG A 433 30.51 8.15 17.92
C ARG A 433 30.06 8.76 19.24
N LYS A 434 29.34 9.89 19.19
CA LYS A 434 28.73 10.49 20.38
C LYS A 434 27.68 9.57 21.00
N LEU A 435 26.86 8.91 20.17
CA LEU A 435 25.85 7.98 20.64
C LEU A 435 26.48 6.78 21.35
N LEU A 436 27.52 6.17 20.75
CA LEU A 436 28.25 5.08 21.38
C LEU A 436 28.87 5.50 22.72
N ALA A 437 29.48 6.69 22.78
CA ALA A 437 30.03 7.22 24.04
C ALA A 437 28.96 7.52 25.10
N ALA A 438 27.75 7.93 24.69
CA ALA A 438 26.64 8.20 25.60
C ALA A 438 25.99 6.90 26.11
N LEU A 439 25.89 5.88 25.26
CA LEU A 439 25.30 4.57 25.56
C LEU A 439 26.30 3.59 26.21
N ASN A 440 27.41 4.05 26.79
CA ASN A 440 28.45 3.19 27.38
C ASN A 440 28.01 2.25 28.53
N ALA A 441 26.74 2.30 28.96
CA ALA A 441 26.16 1.38 29.95
C ALA A 441 25.54 0.13 29.27
N PRO A 442 25.30 -0.97 30.03
CA PRO A 442 24.57 -2.14 29.52
C PRO A 442 23.20 -1.73 28.98
N THR A 443 22.81 -2.32 27.86
CA THR A 443 21.57 -2.02 27.15
C THR A 443 20.35 -2.31 28.03
N ALA A 444 19.61 -1.27 28.40
CA ALA A 444 18.45 -1.39 29.30
C ALA A 444 17.16 -1.66 28.52
N THR A 445 17.11 -1.25 27.25
CA THR A 445 15.94 -1.41 26.37
C THR A 445 16.33 -1.88 24.98
N ALA A 446 15.40 -2.55 24.29
CA ALA A 446 15.63 -2.97 22.90
C ALA A 446 15.91 -1.79 21.95
N GLU A 447 15.30 -0.62 22.21
CA GLU A 447 15.48 0.57 21.39
C GLU A 447 16.91 1.12 21.45
N GLU A 448 17.50 1.20 22.65
CA GLU A 448 18.90 1.60 22.83
C GLU A 448 19.86 0.63 22.13
N GLY A 449 19.60 -0.67 22.24
CA GLY A 449 20.45 -1.68 21.63
C GLY A 449 20.40 -1.68 20.11
N PHE A 450 19.22 -1.54 19.51
CA PHE A 450 19.11 -1.36 18.06
C PHE A 450 19.79 -0.07 17.58
N ALA A 451 19.67 1.02 18.34
CA ALA A 451 20.37 2.26 18.03
C ALA A 451 21.90 2.11 18.11
N ARG A 452 22.40 1.40 19.13
CA ARG A 452 23.83 1.07 19.28
C ARG A 452 24.33 0.21 18.12
N CYS A 453 23.60 -0.87 17.79
CA CYS A 453 23.90 -1.71 16.62
C CYS A 453 24.04 -0.87 15.35
N ARG A 454 23.12 0.06 15.12
CA ARG A 454 23.16 0.95 13.94
C ARG A 454 24.33 1.94 13.97
N ALA A 455 24.70 2.45 15.13
CA ALA A 455 25.86 3.31 15.29
C ALA A 455 27.18 2.55 15.06
N LEU A 456 27.29 1.30 15.54
CA LEU A 456 28.43 0.41 15.30
C LEU A 456 28.60 0.13 13.79
N LEU A 457 27.50 -0.19 13.09
CA LEU A 457 27.51 -0.36 11.64
C LEU A 457 27.96 0.92 10.91
N ALA A 458 27.55 2.10 11.38
CA ALA A 458 27.93 3.38 10.77
C ALA A 458 29.42 3.70 10.92
N VAL A 459 30.10 3.18 11.94
CA VAL A 459 31.56 3.34 12.14
C VAL A 459 32.37 2.16 11.59
N GLY A 460 31.72 1.11 11.08
CA GLY A 460 32.36 -0.07 10.49
C GLY A 460 32.76 -1.16 11.51
N GLU A 461 32.14 -1.17 12.70
CA GLU A 461 32.37 -2.17 13.76
C GLU A 461 31.36 -3.33 13.65
N ASP A 462 31.46 -4.12 12.58
CA ASP A 462 30.49 -5.17 12.25
C ASP A 462 30.40 -6.31 13.29
N GLU A 463 31.51 -6.68 13.94
CA GLU A 463 31.53 -7.71 14.98
C GLU A 463 30.82 -7.24 16.25
N GLY A 464 31.06 -5.98 16.65
CA GLY A 464 30.36 -5.37 17.78
C GLY A 464 28.86 -5.23 17.50
N ALA A 465 28.49 -4.86 16.28
CA ALA A 465 27.10 -4.74 15.88
C ALA A 465 26.35 -6.09 15.93
N GLU A 466 27.01 -7.20 15.59
CA GLU A 466 26.44 -8.55 15.66
C GLU A 466 26.25 -8.99 17.12
N ALA A 467 27.27 -8.81 17.96
CA ALA A 467 27.18 -9.15 19.38
C ALA A 467 26.03 -8.41 20.08
N GLU A 468 25.93 -7.10 19.87
CA GLU A 468 24.83 -6.28 20.41
C GLU A 468 23.46 -6.78 19.91
N LEU A 469 23.37 -7.14 18.62
CA LEU A 469 22.13 -7.57 18.02
C LEU A 469 21.64 -8.92 18.56
N ASP A 470 22.56 -9.84 18.87
CA ASP A 470 22.21 -11.12 19.48
C ASP A 470 21.76 -10.96 20.94
N GLU A 471 22.36 -10.04 21.69
CA GLU A 471 21.88 -9.68 23.03
C GLU A 471 20.47 -9.06 22.99
N VAL A 472 20.25 -8.08 22.11
CA VAL A 472 18.96 -7.41 21.98
C VAL A 472 17.86 -8.35 21.49
N ALA A 473 18.18 -9.23 20.55
CA ALA A 473 17.23 -10.20 20.01
C ALA A 473 16.80 -11.26 21.06
N ALA A 474 17.58 -11.44 22.14
CA ALA A 474 17.21 -12.32 23.24
C ALA A 474 16.21 -11.68 24.23
N LEU A 475 15.98 -10.37 24.14
CA LEU A 475 15.03 -9.68 25.01
C LEU A 475 13.58 -10.04 24.66
N PRO A 476 12.74 -10.45 25.62
CA PRO A 476 11.35 -10.85 25.35
C PRO A 476 10.48 -9.77 24.68
N ALA A 477 10.81 -8.49 24.89
CA ALA A 477 10.08 -7.36 24.34
C ALA A 477 10.62 -6.85 22.99
N ALA A 478 11.71 -7.43 22.47
CA ALA A 478 12.30 -6.98 21.22
C ALA A 478 11.42 -7.38 20.01
N PRO A 479 10.99 -6.42 19.17
CA PRO A 479 10.22 -6.76 17.98
C PRO A 479 11.05 -7.58 17.00
N SER A 480 10.55 -8.76 16.60
CA SER A 480 11.25 -9.69 15.69
C SER A 480 11.65 -9.04 14.37
N TRP A 481 10.75 -8.24 13.76
CA TRP A 481 11.06 -7.52 12.54
C TRP A 481 12.20 -6.49 12.70
N GLN A 482 12.37 -5.87 13.87
CA GLN A 482 13.47 -4.92 14.07
C GLN A 482 14.81 -5.65 14.12
N ALA A 483 14.86 -6.82 14.78
CA ALA A 483 16.05 -7.66 14.76
C ALA A 483 16.37 -8.13 13.34
N ALA A 484 15.37 -8.61 12.58
CA ALA A 484 15.54 -8.99 11.19
C ALA A 484 16.03 -7.81 10.31
N TRP A 485 15.48 -6.61 10.51
CA TRP A 485 15.92 -5.41 9.79
C TRP A 485 17.41 -5.12 10.01
N HIS A 486 17.87 -5.12 11.27
CA HIS A 486 19.28 -4.87 11.59
C HIS A 486 20.19 -6.00 11.12
N ARG A 487 19.74 -7.27 11.16
CA ARG A 487 20.48 -8.39 10.55
C ARG A 487 20.63 -8.22 9.04
N GLY A 488 19.61 -7.67 8.38
CA GLY A 488 19.68 -7.30 6.96
C GLY A 488 20.73 -6.23 6.68
N LEU A 489 20.79 -5.19 7.53
CA LEU A 489 21.80 -4.13 7.44
C LEU A 489 23.22 -4.66 7.69
N LEU A 490 23.42 -5.52 8.69
CA LEU A 490 24.71 -6.18 8.96
C LEU A 490 25.16 -7.01 7.76
N GLY A 491 24.25 -7.78 7.15
CA GLY A 491 24.54 -8.52 5.93
C GLY A 491 24.99 -7.60 4.78
N LEU A 492 24.37 -6.43 4.61
CA LEU A 492 24.83 -5.44 3.62
C LEU A 492 26.21 -4.86 3.96
N ALA A 493 26.49 -4.56 5.23
CA ALA A 493 27.80 -4.07 5.68
C ALA A 493 28.92 -5.06 5.33
N ARG A 494 28.67 -6.36 5.57
CA ARG A 494 29.59 -7.46 5.23
C ARG A 494 29.63 -7.84 3.75
N GLY A 495 28.78 -7.24 2.92
CA GLY A 495 28.66 -7.57 1.50
C GLY A 495 27.91 -8.89 1.21
N GLU A 496 27.24 -9.46 2.20
CA GLU A 496 26.46 -10.70 2.16
C GLU A 496 25.06 -10.47 1.58
N ARG A 497 24.98 -10.39 0.24
CA ARG A 497 23.76 -9.99 -0.47
C ARG A 497 22.55 -10.89 -0.21
N LYS A 498 22.73 -12.22 -0.23
CA LYS A 498 21.65 -13.18 -0.05
C LYS A 498 21.12 -13.19 1.40
N PRO A 499 21.97 -13.33 2.43
CA PRO A 499 21.53 -13.17 3.82
C PRO A 499 20.79 -11.86 4.06
N ALA A 500 21.27 -10.74 3.52
CA ALA A 500 20.58 -9.45 3.65
C ALA A 500 19.18 -9.48 3.01
N HIS A 501 19.07 -9.98 1.77
CA HIS A 501 17.79 -10.13 1.07
C HIS A 501 16.78 -10.97 1.86
N ASP A 502 17.21 -12.11 2.40
CA ASP A 502 16.33 -13.03 3.12
C ASP A 502 15.78 -12.37 4.39
N ARG A 503 16.63 -11.62 5.11
CA ARG A 503 16.21 -10.84 6.29
C ARG A 503 15.25 -9.70 5.94
N PHE A 504 15.48 -8.96 4.86
CA PHE A 504 14.50 -7.94 4.42
C PHE A 504 13.19 -8.56 3.93
N THR A 505 13.21 -9.79 3.42
CA THR A 505 12.00 -10.54 3.06
C THR A 505 11.19 -10.91 4.30
N GLU A 506 11.85 -11.35 5.38
CA GLU A 506 11.20 -11.58 6.68
C GLU A 506 10.52 -10.30 7.19
N VAL A 507 11.22 -9.17 7.17
CA VAL A 507 10.63 -7.87 7.55
C VAL A 507 9.45 -7.50 6.66
N HIS A 508 9.53 -7.77 5.35
CA HIS A 508 8.42 -7.48 4.45
C HIS A 508 7.18 -8.35 4.75
N ALA A 509 7.38 -9.62 5.10
CA ALA A 509 6.29 -10.51 5.50
C ALA A 509 5.64 -10.07 6.82
N GLU A 510 6.43 -9.54 7.77
CA GLU A 510 5.90 -8.96 9.00
C GLU A 510 5.24 -7.60 8.78
N LEU A 511 5.77 -6.76 7.90
CA LEU A 511 5.27 -5.41 7.65
C LEU A 511 4.91 -5.19 6.16
N PRO A 512 3.87 -5.86 5.63
CA PRO A 512 3.61 -5.85 4.19
C PRO A 512 3.18 -4.49 3.66
N GLY A 513 2.60 -3.63 4.50
CA GLY A 513 2.19 -2.27 4.12
C GLY A 513 3.33 -1.26 4.10
N GLU A 514 4.49 -1.55 4.70
CA GLU A 514 5.58 -0.58 4.79
C GLU A 514 6.38 -0.50 3.48
N ALA A 515 6.87 0.71 3.18
CA ALA A 515 7.68 1.00 2.00
C ALA A 515 9.18 0.72 2.25
N ALA A 516 9.66 0.88 3.48
CA ALA A 516 11.06 0.63 3.85
C ALA A 516 11.58 -0.78 3.48
N PRO A 517 10.91 -1.90 3.85
CA PRO A 517 11.36 -3.23 3.42
C PRO A 517 11.35 -3.40 1.91
N LYS A 518 10.39 -2.80 1.21
CA LYS A 518 10.35 -2.85 -0.26
C LYS A 518 11.49 -2.06 -0.90
N LEU A 519 11.89 -0.93 -0.32
CA LEU A 519 13.05 -0.15 -0.78
C LEU A 519 14.35 -0.95 -0.61
N ALA A 520 14.55 -1.60 0.54
CA ALA A 520 15.70 -2.47 0.77
C ALA A 520 15.70 -3.67 -0.20
N LEU A 521 14.55 -4.32 -0.42
CA LEU A 521 14.41 -5.40 -1.39
C LEU A 521 14.64 -4.94 -2.83
N ALA A 522 14.22 -3.72 -3.19
CA ALA A 522 14.48 -3.13 -4.51
C ALA A 522 15.98 -2.95 -4.74
N TYR A 523 16.70 -2.46 -3.73
CA TYR A 523 18.15 -2.33 -3.75
C TYR A 523 18.85 -3.70 -3.87
N CYS A 524 18.43 -4.71 -3.08
CA CYS A 524 18.95 -6.07 -3.21
C CYS A 524 18.71 -6.68 -4.60
N ALA A 525 17.53 -6.46 -5.19
CA ALA A 525 17.22 -6.90 -6.54
C ALA A 525 18.10 -6.19 -7.59
N GLU A 526 18.34 -4.89 -7.44
CA GLU A 526 19.22 -4.11 -8.30
C GLU A 526 20.69 -4.59 -8.22
N LEU A 527 21.16 -4.96 -7.03
CA LEU A 527 22.48 -5.57 -6.80
C LEU A 527 22.60 -6.97 -7.41
N ALA A 528 21.51 -7.74 -7.41
CA ALA A 528 21.45 -9.08 -8.00
C ALA A 528 21.31 -9.04 -9.54
N GLY A 529 21.02 -7.87 -10.12
CA GLY A 529 20.76 -7.72 -11.55
C GLY A 529 19.33 -8.08 -11.98
N ASP A 530 18.42 -8.34 -11.03
CA ASP A 530 17.00 -8.53 -11.30
C ASP A 530 16.30 -7.17 -11.44
N LEU A 531 16.52 -6.55 -12.60
CA LEU A 531 16.07 -5.19 -12.87
C LEU A 531 14.55 -5.08 -13.00
N ASP A 532 13.85 -6.15 -13.39
CA ASP A 532 12.38 -6.16 -13.45
C ASP A 532 11.76 -6.12 -12.05
N ARG A 533 12.26 -6.97 -11.14
CA ARG A 533 11.83 -6.93 -9.73
C ARG A 533 12.18 -5.60 -9.07
N ALA A 534 13.40 -5.09 -9.30
CA ALA A 534 13.83 -3.79 -8.78
C ALA A 534 12.92 -2.65 -9.27
N ARG A 535 12.59 -2.63 -10.58
CA ARG A 535 11.67 -1.65 -11.17
C ARG A 535 10.31 -1.66 -10.50
N GLY A 536 9.72 -2.84 -10.32
CA GLY A 536 8.42 -2.99 -9.68
C GLY A 536 8.41 -2.44 -8.25
N LEU A 537 9.40 -2.84 -7.44
CA LEU A 537 9.51 -2.43 -6.04
C LEU A 537 9.80 -0.93 -5.90
N TYR A 538 10.76 -0.38 -6.64
CA TYR A 538 11.02 1.07 -6.59
C TYR A 538 9.82 1.88 -7.08
N THR A 539 9.06 1.40 -8.08
CA THR A 539 7.82 2.05 -8.53
C THR A 539 6.79 2.08 -7.42
N ALA A 540 6.60 0.95 -6.75
CA ALA A 540 5.65 0.82 -5.65
C ALA A 540 6.00 1.73 -4.47
N VAL A 541 7.29 1.92 -4.16
CA VAL A 541 7.76 2.86 -3.12
C VAL A 541 7.59 4.31 -3.55
N ALA A 542 8.02 4.66 -4.77
CA ALA A 542 7.97 6.03 -5.29
C ALA A 542 6.55 6.60 -5.39
N LEU A 543 5.53 5.73 -5.50
CA LEU A 543 4.12 6.12 -5.60
C LEU A 543 3.42 6.28 -4.24
N VAL A 544 3.94 5.72 -3.15
CA VAL A 544 3.23 5.72 -1.84
C VAL A 544 3.93 6.52 -0.75
N GLU A 545 5.22 6.83 -0.90
CA GLU A 545 5.99 7.52 0.13
C GLU A 545 6.40 8.94 -0.30
N GLY A 546 6.29 9.90 0.63
CA GLY A 546 6.74 11.28 0.43
C GLY A 546 8.27 11.43 0.38
N THR A 547 9.02 10.41 0.79
CA THR A 547 10.48 10.26 0.74
C THR A 547 10.95 9.70 -0.60
N SER A 548 10.28 10.15 -1.66
CA SER A 548 10.38 9.71 -3.05
C SER A 548 11.79 9.75 -3.67
N GLY A 549 12.77 10.38 -3.02
CA GLY A 549 14.14 10.53 -3.51
C GLY A 549 14.83 9.21 -3.82
N SER A 550 15.06 8.37 -2.81
CA SER A 550 15.85 7.13 -2.97
C SER A 550 15.23 6.16 -3.97
N ALA A 551 13.90 6.05 -3.97
CA ALA A 551 13.18 5.23 -4.95
C ALA A 551 13.20 5.84 -6.36
N ALA A 552 13.11 7.17 -6.51
CA ALA A 552 13.25 7.83 -7.80
C ALA A 552 14.63 7.64 -8.41
N PHE A 553 15.70 7.72 -7.59
CA PHE A 553 17.06 7.43 -8.02
C PHE A 553 17.22 5.96 -8.40
N GLY A 554 16.70 5.02 -7.59
CA GLY A 554 16.65 3.61 -7.94
C GLY A 554 15.95 3.33 -9.28
N LEU A 555 14.78 3.93 -9.51
CA LEU A 555 14.09 3.85 -10.79
C LEU A 555 14.92 4.42 -11.94
N ALA A 556 15.58 5.57 -11.73
CA ALA A 556 16.42 6.17 -12.75
C ALA A 556 17.57 5.23 -13.14
N ARG A 557 18.26 4.64 -12.15
CA ARG A 557 19.32 3.66 -12.40
C ARG A 557 18.83 2.43 -13.13
N VAL A 558 17.67 1.90 -12.72
CA VAL A 558 17.07 0.76 -13.40
C VAL A 558 16.72 1.12 -14.85
N CYS A 559 16.11 2.27 -15.13
CA CYS A 559 15.85 2.73 -16.51
C CYS A 559 17.13 2.84 -17.36
N LEU A 560 18.26 3.25 -16.76
CA LEU A 560 19.54 3.36 -17.46
C LEU A 560 20.19 1.99 -17.75
N ARG A 561 19.77 0.92 -17.06
CA ARG A 561 20.35 -0.43 -17.15
C ARG A 561 19.39 -1.50 -17.69
N HIS A 562 18.09 -1.22 -17.71
CA HIS A 562 17.03 -2.18 -18.05
C HIS A 562 16.86 -2.29 -19.57
N GLY A 563 16.81 -3.52 -20.07
CA GLY A 563 16.72 -3.83 -21.50
C GLY A 563 18.05 -3.64 -22.26
N GLU A 564 17.99 -3.76 -23.58
CA GLU A 564 19.18 -3.67 -24.46
C GLU A 564 19.71 -2.24 -24.63
N ARG A 565 18.90 -1.22 -24.32
CA ARG A 565 19.24 0.20 -24.47
C ARG A 565 18.74 1.01 -23.28
N ALA A 566 19.62 1.85 -22.72
CA ALA A 566 19.26 2.76 -21.65
C ALA A 566 18.09 3.70 -22.03
N ASP A 567 17.07 3.74 -21.17
CA ASP A 567 15.91 4.62 -21.28
C ASP A 567 16.15 5.95 -20.55
N ARG A 568 16.70 6.91 -21.30
CA ARG A 568 16.96 8.27 -20.82
C ARG A 568 15.68 9.00 -20.41
N ALA A 569 14.59 8.82 -21.16
CA ALA A 569 13.33 9.50 -20.91
C ALA A 569 12.66 8.98 -19.63
N GLY A 570 12.64 7.66 -19.44
CA GLY A 570 12.16 7.01 -18.23
C GLY A 570 12.96 7.40 -16.99
N ALA A 571 14.29 7.48 -17.10
CA ALA A 571 15.15 7.90 -16.00
C ALA A 571 14.87 9.35 -15.55
N VAL A 572 14.76 10.28 -16.51
CA VAL A 572 14.40 11.68 -16.23
C VAL A 572 12.98 11.78 -15.68
N ALA A 573 12.03 11.01 -16.21
CA ALA A 573 10.66 10.97 -15.70
C ALA A 573 10.61 10.49 -14.24
N ALA A 574 11.44 9.50 -13.87
CA ALA A 574 11.56 9.04 -12.49
C ALA A 574 12.11 10.13 -11.56
N LEU A 575 13.21 10.79 -11.91
CA LEU A 575 13.81 11.85 -11.11
C LEU A 575 12.86 13.05 -10.92
N ARG A 576 12.05 13.37 -11.94
CA ARG A 576 11.05 14.45 -11.87
C ARG A 576 9.86 14.16 -10.96
N ARG A 577 9.71 12.91 -10.46
CA ARG A 577 8.72 12.58 -9.43
C ARG A 577 9.08 13.15 -8.06
N VAL A 578 10.37 13.46 -7.83
CA VAL A 578 10.81 14.07 -6.58
C VAL A 578 10.16 15.46 -6.43
N PRO A 579 9.38 15.71 -5.35
CA PRO A 579 8.72 17.00 -5.15
C PRO A 579 9.71 18.16 -5.08
N ARG A 580 9.34 19.33 -5.60
CA ARG A 580 10.20 20.53 -5.58
C ARG A 580 10.60 21.01 -4.18
N LEU A 581 9.75 20.76 -3.19
CA LEU A 581 10.01 21.13 -1.79
C LEU A 581 10.81 20.03 -1.04
N SER A 582 11.17 18.93 -1.70
CA SER A 582 11.99 17.88 -1.11
C SER A 582 13.43 18.37 -0.93
N PRO A 583 14.12 17.98 0.17
CA PRO A 583 15.55 18.23 0.34
C PRO A 583 16.40 17.59 -0.77
N HIS A 584 15.87 16.60 -1.50
CA HIS A 584 16.58 15.92 -2.59
C HIS A 584 16.24 16.49 -3.99
N SER A 585 15.50 17.59 -4.07
CA SER A 585 15.06 18.17 -5.36
C SER A 585 16.24 18.67 -6.21
N GLU A 586 17.23 19.31 -5.58
CA GLU A 586 18.44 19.79 -6.27
C GLU A 586 19.28 18.65 -6.82
N ALA A 587 19.47 17.59 -6.01
CA ALA A 587 20.17 16.38 -6.42
C ALA A 587 19.44 15.69 -7.59
N ALA A 588 18.11 15.56 -7.52
CA ALA A 588 17.31 14.95 -8.59
C ALA A 588 17.38 15.75 -9.90
N GLY A 589 17.35 17.08 -9.82
CA GLY A 589 17.50 17.93 -11.00
C GLY A 589 18.90 17.88 -11.59
N THR A 590 19.93 17.85 -10.73
CA THR A 590 21.34 17.66 -11.14
C THR A 590 21.51 16.33 -11.88
N ALA A 591 21.04 15.24 -11.27
CA ALA A 591 21.03 13.92 -11.90
C ALA A 591 20.32 13.92 -13.25
N ALA A 592 19.16 14.58 -13.37
CA ALA A 592 18.41 14.61 -14.62
C ALA A 592 19.16 15.39 -15.73
N VAL A 593 19.86 16.49 -15.39
CA VAL A 593 20.72 17.20 -16.35
C VAL A 593 21.91 16.31 -16.77
N LEU A 594 22.55 15.62 -15.83
CA LEU A 594 23.66 14.71 -16.13
C LEU A 594 23.22 13.52 -16.99
N VAL A 595 22.06 12.95 -16.70
CA VAL A 595 21.44 11.90 -17.52
C VAL A 595 21.11 12.40 -18.92
N LEU A 596 20.66 13.64 -19.09
CA LEU A 596 20.33 14.22 -20.41
C LEU A 596 21.56 14.66 -21.21
N THR A 597 22.69 14.91 -20.56
CA THR A 597 23.93 15.38 -21.21
C THR A 597 25.01 14.30 -21.33
N GLY A 598 24.92 13.23 -20.53
CA GLY A 598 25.91 12.18 -20.43
C GLY A 598 25.92 11.18 -21.60
N HIS A 599 27.09 10.57 -21.81
CA HIS A 599 27.25 9.36 -22.62
C HIS A 599 26.67 8.17 -21.84
N LEU A 600 25.74 7.43 -22.42
CA LEU A 600 25.13 6.24 -21.82
C LEU A 600 25.50 5.00 -22.62
N SER A 601 25.14 3.81 -22.14
CA SER A 601 25.31 2.55 -22.88
C SER A 601 24.63 2.56 -24.26
N CYS A 602 23.55 3.33 -24.44
CA CYS A 602 22.87 3.52 -25.71
C CYS A 602 23.51 4.59 -26.62
N GLY A 603 24.57 5.27 -26.16
CA GLY A 603 25.32 6.28 -26.90
C GLY A 603 25.22 7.70 -26.33
N TYR A 604 25.66 8.66 -27.16
CA TYR A 604 25.69 10.09 -26.86
C TYR A 604 24.28 10.74 -26.95
N PRO A 605 24.02 11.84 -26.23
CA PRO A 605 22.73 12.52 -26.26
C PRO A 605 22.37 13.05 -27.66
N GLY A 606 21.08 13.01 -27.98
CA GLY A 606 20.51 13.66 -29.17
C GLY A 606 20.19 15.14 -28.93
N ARG A 607 19.79 15.85 -30.00
CA ARG A 607 19.39 17.27 -29.91
C ARG A 607 18.22 17.51 -28.96
N ALA A 608 17.25 16.59 -28.93
CA ALA A 608 16.09 16.69 -28.05
C ALA A 608 16.48 16.59 -26.57
N ASP A 609 17.43 15.71 -26.25
CA ASP A 609 17.92 15.53 -24.88
C ASP A 609 18.63 16.80 -24.38
N LEU A 610 19.48 17.39 -25.23
CA LEU A 610 20.22 18.61 -24.91
C LEU A 610 19.29 19.83 -24.76
N ALA A 611 18.27 19.94 -25.61
CA ALA A 611 17.25 20.98 -25.47
C ALA A 611 16.47 20.82 -24.15
N ALA A 612 16.10 19.58 -23.78
CA ALA A 612 15.45 19.30 -22.50
C ALA A 612 16.38 19.59 -21.30
N ALA A 613 17.68 19.32 -21.42
CA ALA A 613 18.67 19.64 -20.40
C ALA A 613 18.79 21.16 -20.20
N ALA A 614 18.84 21.94 -21.29
CA ALA A 614 18.87 23.40 -21.24
C ALA A 614 17.63 23.98 -20.54
N GLU A 615 16.44 23.49 -20.90
CA GLU A 615 15.17 23.90 -20.27
C GLU A 615 15.15 23.55 -18.77
N LEU A 616 15.58 22.34 -18.42
CA LEU A 616 15.62 21.87 -17.04
C LEU A 616 16.61 22.70 -16.21
N LEU A 617 17.83 22.89 -16.72
CA LEU A 617 18.85 23.68 -16.05
C LEU A 617 18.35 25.10 -15.79
N GLY A 618 17.69 25.75 -16.76
CA GLY A 618 17.11 27.09 -16.60
C GLY A 618 16.06 27.22 -15.49
N ARG A 619 15.42 26.12 -15.08
CA ARG A 619 14.39 26.10 -14.02
C ARG A 619 14.86 25.52 -12.70
N LEU A 620 16.05 24.91 -12.67
CA LEU A 620 16.57 24.25 -11.48
C LEU A 620 16.92 25.30 -10.43
N TYR A 621 16.48 25.09 -9.18
CA TYR A 621 16.92 25.90 -8.05
C TYR A 621 18.29 25.36 -7.61
N LEU A 622 19.34 26.13 -7.85
CA LEU A 622 20.73 25.85 -7.45
C LEU A 622 21.32 27.14 -6.91
N ASP A 623 22.34 27.00 -6.05
CA ASP A 623 23.13 28.14 -5.57
C ASP A 623 22.25 29.24 -4.95
N GLY A 624 21.23 28.86 -4.17
CA GLY A 624 20.30 29.81 -3.56
C GLY A 624 19.39 30.56 -4.56
N GLY A 625 19.29 30.08 -5.80
CA GLY A 625 18.48 30.70 -6.86
C GLY A 625 19.26 31.63 -7.78
N GLU A 626 20.58 31.76 -7.61
CA GLU A 626 21.41 32.60 -8.45
C GLU A 626 21.45 32.11 -9.92
N ALA A 627 21.25 33.05 -10.85
CA ALA A 627 21.20 32.76 -12.29
C ALA A 627 22.58 32.38 -12.87
N ASP A 628 23.66 32.74 -12.18
CA ASP A 628 25.05 32.44 -12.56
C ASP A 628 25.88 31.91 -11.39
N GLY A 629 25.22 31.25 -10.43
CA GLY A 629 25.90 30.58 -9.31
C GLY A 629 26.88 29.49 -9.76
N PRO A 630 27.85 29.12 -8.89
CA PRO A 630 28.96 28.26 -9.26
C PRO A 630 28.53 26.84 -9.67
N GLY A 631 27.54 26.24 -9.02
CA GLY A 631 26.99 24.93 -9.37
C GLY A 631 26.29 24.94 -10.72
N ARG A 632 25.50 25.99 -10.99
CA ARG A 632 24.84 26.18 -12.29
C ARG A 632 25.84 26.36 -13.43
N GLN A 633 26.91 27.13 -13.23
CA GLN A 633 27.98 27.29 -14.21
C GLN A 633 28.64 25.95 -14.56
N ARG A 634 28.87 25.09 -13.56
CA ARG A 634 29.41 23.72 -13.77
C ARG A 634 28.48 22.87 -14.63
N LEU A 635 27.19 22.85 -14.35
CA LEU A 635 26.21 22.11 -15.18
C LEU A 635 26.04 22.71 -16.58
N ARG A 636 26.07 24.04 -16.72
CA ARG A 636 26.08 24.73 -18.02
C ARG A 636 27.30 24.34 -18.84
N THR A 637 28.46 24.18 -18.19
CA THR A 637 29.68 23.68 -18.84
C THR A 637 29.51 22.24 -19.33
N VAL A 638 28.93 21.34 -18.53
CA VAL A 638 28.64 19.96 -18.96
C VAL A 638 27.70 19.95 -20.18
N LEU A 639 26.66 20.77 -20.18
CA LEU A 639 25.75 20.91 -21.32
C LEU A 639 26.47 21.41 -22.58
N ALA A 640 27.27 22.47 -22.46
CA ALA A 640 28.04 23.02 -23.58
C ALA A 640 29.06 22.02 -24.14
N GLU A 641 29.68 21.18 -23.29
CA GLU A 641 30.55 20.09 -23.73
C GLU A 641 29.78 19.07 -24.59
N ALA A 642 28.58 18.70 -24.17
CA ALA A 642 27.75 17.72 -24.88
C ALA A 642 27.20 18.30 -26.20
N GLU A 643 26.82 19.58 -26.23
CA GLU A 643 26.42 20.29 -27.45
C GLU A 643 27.58 20.44 -28.45
N TYR A 644 28.77 20.77 -27.97
CA TYR A 644 29.96 20.85 -28.80
C TYR A 644 30.29 19.50 -29.45
N GLU A 645 30.15 18.40 -28.73
CA GLU A 645 30.35 17.05 -29.27
C GLU A 645 29.23 16.63 -30.23
N SER A 646 27.97 16.89 -29.91
CA SER A 646 26.81 16.45 -30.71
C SER A 646 26.65 17.24 -32.01
N THR A 647 27.10 18.49 -32.05
CA THR A 647 27.06 19.36 -33.24
C THR A 647 28.25 19.15 -34.19
N GLY A 648 29.15 18.21 -33.90
CA GLY A 648 30.37 18.03 -34.69
C GLY A 648 31.33 19.21 -34.58
N ARG A 649 31.39 19.84 -33.38
CA ARG A 649 32.27 20.97 -33.07
C ARG A 649 31.93 22.25 -33.84
N ALA A 650 30.64 22.54 -33.98
CA ALA A 650 30.18 23.76 -34.64
C ALA A 650 30.70 25.01 -33.94
N ARG A 651 31.00 26.06 -34.71
CA ARG A 651 31.60 27.33 -34.21
C ARG A 651 30.80 27.98 -33.09
N ALA A 652 29.46 27.93 -33.16
CA ALA A 652 28.60 28.50 -32.12
C ALA A 652 28.74 27.75 -30.78
N ALA A 653 28.69 26.41 -30.81
CA ALA A 653 28.89 25.58 -29.63
C ALA A 653 30.32 25.70 -29.06
N ALA A 654 31.31 25.91 -29.93
CA ALA A 654 32.70 26.15 -29.54
C ALA A 654 32.87 27.47 -28.77
N ALA A 655 32.20 28.54 -29.24
CA ALA A 655 32.21 29.84 -28.58
C ALA A 655 31.48 29.82 -27.23
N GLU A 656 30.37 29.08 -27.14
CA GLU A 656 29.64 28.82 -25.89
C GLU A 656 30.53 28.10 -24.88
N LEU A 657 31.14 26.98 -25.27
CA LEU A 657 32.01 26.19 -24.40
C LEU A 657 33.26 26.98 -23.94
N ALA A 658 33.85 27.79 -24.82
CA ALA A 658 34.96 28.68 -24.46
C ALA A 658 34.55 29.75 -23.42
N ARG A 659 33.28 30.20 -23.42
CA ARG A 659 32.77 31.08 -22.37
C ARG A 659 32.62 30.32 -21.06
N CYS A 660 31.98 29.16 -21.09
CA CYS A 660 31.80 28.32 -19.89
C CYS A 660 33.13 27.97 -19.20
N TYR A 661 34.18 27.63 -19.95
CA TYR A 661 35.51 27.39 -19.34
C TYR A 661 36.12 28.64 -18.68
N ARG A 662 35.87 29.84 -19.22
CA ARG A 662 36.29 31.09 -18.56
C ARG A 662 35.47 31.38 -17.31
N ASP A 663 34.20 31.01 -17.29
CA ASP A 663 33.38 31.10 -16.07
C ASP A 663 33.92 30.14 -14.99
N LEU A 664 34.32 28.92 -15.36
CA LEU A 664 34.98 27.96 -14.45
C LEU A 664 36.35 28.46 -13.93
N ALA A 665 37.10 29.20 -14.74
CA ALA A 665 38.34 29.84 -14.30
C ALA A 665 38.13 30.77 -13.09
N GLY A 666 36.97 31.43 -12.99
CA GLY A 666 36.59 32.21 -11.81
C GLY A 666 36.40 31.40 -10.52
N GLN A 667 36.28 30.07 -10.62
CA GLN A 667 36.12 29.15 -9.48
C GLN A 667 37.43 28.41 -9.12
N ALA A 668 38.52 28.66 -9.83
CA ALA A 668 39.80 27.98 -9.60
C ALA A 668 40.32 28.24 -8.18
N ARG A 669 40.85 27.20 -7.53
CA ARG A 669 41.41 27.28 -6.16
C ARG A 669 42.89 27.63 -6.14
N ASP A 670 43.57 27.46 -7.27
CA ASP A 670 45.01 27.69 -7.45
C ASP A 670 45.32 28.13 -8.89
N ALA A 671 46.56 28.58 -9.10
CA ALA A 671 47.01 29.09 -10.39
C ALA A 671 47.08 28.00 -11.48
N ASP A 672 47.34 26.75 -11.09
CA ASP A 672 47.44 25.62 -12.02
C ASP A 672 46.06 25.27 -12.59
N ALA A 673 45.04 25.16 -11.75
CA ALA A 673 43.66 24.96 -12.17
C ALA A 673 43.16 26.13 -13.04
N LEU A 674 43.51 27.37 -12.69
CA LEU A 674 43.20 28.55 -13.49
C LEU A 674 43.81 28.45 -14.91
N GLY A 675 45.10 28.11 -15.00
CA GLY A 675 45.79 27.90 -16.26
C GLY A 675 45.12 26.84 -17.11
N LEU A 676 44.81 25.68 -16.52
CA LEU A 676 44.14 24.57 -17.21
C LEU A 676 42.75 24.95 -17.77
N PHE A 677 41.96 25.74 -17.05
CA PHE A 677 40.66 26.19 -17.55
C PHE A 677 40.80 27.18 -18.72
N LEU A 678 41.75 28.11 -18.64
CA LEU A 678 42.03 29.04 -19.73
C LEU A 678 42.57 28.31 -20.97
N ASP A 679 43.48 27.37 -20.80
CA ASP A 679 44.01 26.53 -21.89
C ASP A 679 42.88 25.77 -22.61
N ARG A 680 41.93 25.22 -21.84
CA ARG A 680 40.73 24.59 -22.40
C ARG A 680 39.86 25.58 -23.16
N ALA A 681 39.66 26.79 -22.64
CA ALA A 681 38.91 27.83 -23.33
C ALA A 681 39.56 28.22 -24.66
N TYR A 682 40.89 28.37 -24.71
CA TYR A 682 41.64 28.68 -25.92
C TYR A 682 41.66 27.51 -26.93
N ALA A 683 41.69 26.27 -26.45
CA ALA A 683 41.69 25.08 -27.30
C ALA A 683 40.41 24.93 -28.14
N VAL A 684 39.26 25.38 -27.61
CA VAL A 684 37.96 25.32 -28.32
C VAL A 684 37.53 26.65 -28.94
N GLY A 685 38.12 27.77 -28.51
CA GLY A 685 37.78 29.11 -29.00
C GLY A 685 38.11 29.30 -30.50
N PRO A 686 37.45 30.25 -31.18
CA PRO A 686 37.80 30.59 -32.55
C PRO A 686 39.27 31.06 -32.59
N ARG A 687 40.12 30.37 -33.35
CA ARG A 687 41.50 30.81 -33.61
C ARG A 687 41.44 32.18 -34.28
N THR A 688 41.64 33.24 -33.52
CA THR A 688 41.96 34.56 -34.04
C THR A 688 43.34 34.47 -34.67
N TRP A 689 43.39 34.09 -35.95
CA TRP A 689 44.56 34.35 -36.75
C TRP A 689 44.75 35.87 -36.78
N LEU A 690 45.63 36.38 -35.94
CA LEU A 690 46.27 37.66 -36.19
C LEU A 690 47.00 37.51 -37.52
N ARG A 691 46.32 37.83 -38.63
CA ARG A 691 47.00 38.10 -39.89
C ARG A 691 47.96 39.24 -39.60
N SER A 692 49.23 38.92 -39.40
CA SER A 692 50.30 39.91 -39.45
C SER A 692 50.18 40.56 -40.83
N ARG A 693 49.72 41.82 -40.86
CA ARG A 693 49.91 42.67 -42.03
C ARG A 693 51.43 42.87 -42.15
N ARG A 694 52.06 42.12 -43.04
CA ARG A 694 53.31 42.51 -43.66
C ARG A 694 52.97 43.12 -45.00
#